data_AF-A0A9P6ZA87-F1
#
_entry.id   AF-A0A9P6ZA87-F1
#
_cell.length_a   1.000
_cell.length_b   1.000
_cell.length_c   1.000
_cell.angle_alpha   90.00
_cell.angle_beta   90.00
_cell.angle_gamma   90.00
#
_symmetry.space_group_name_H-M   'P 1'
#
loop_
_entity.id
_entity.type
_entity.pdbx_description
1 polymer ?
#
loop_
_entity_poly.entity_id
_entity_poly.type
_entity_poly.pdbx_seq_one_letter_code
_entity_poly.pdbx_strand_id
1 'polypeptide(L)'
;MAREESSLNDIERGPDYGSISSESIVHRKRHRIQQRQCRPKLLSNCFSSKSVNDPDLVLPALDPRAKEVVESKRIKQFFKRQSDVNLSTVREKYRNQKRRERQHEPLKTQMKYFLLYNSYMKRIKSILFDKRTIILFVYLDLVVDFLFCFAYFVEIKQISKADLEPAWLYTNRPYYLWMICLVFTFWDLGSFVIRFFMTRHPASVIFSFRFLIELLTTFPFIVSTFIPNGQFVYVPYFVRSWVLLLRIKSAMKIKLNLQIKGEDKPTDPLNTKLIHLVSTLIVLIYNGTCAFQYTEATFGNKDYTILDSLYVVMVTLSTVGYGDITPDNQWSRVIMILLIIIALAVLPTLIGDVCDTVQKRKEGAGHVSEASTPFILIVGSFRFDQVVEILDGFLNKESTKFHLNVVFLDINRPTEQLKMMERNSIWGHRVQFLQGSVLDEKTLLRVNARHAAAIFTLSDQNASNPSTEDERNTVRLWSLYCHTVSHDVPIYTYNLSPSTAIYQKVAKEIICVREFKQYLLAMNCRCRGASTLLTNLLHQRQPLNNYDEGWQAQFDDGSCNEIYTGKAPYCIHGVSFGQASLYLFEEAQVVLFAVKTFMQSREEYEILLNPSNSYLIKETDECVYIAEGPREIRELEHL
;
A
#
# COMPACT_ATOMS: atom_id res chain seq x y z
N MET A 1 -42.20 66.17 -23.69
CA MET A 1 -40.78 66.56 -23.64
C MET A 1 -40.04 65.48 -24.42
N ALA A 2 -39.69 65.63 -25.71
CA ALA A 2 -39.16 66.75 -26.51
C ALA A 2 -37.63 66.74 -26.59
N ARG A 3 -37.11 66.99 -27.81
CA ARG A 3 -35.71 66.81 -28.29
C ARG A 3 -35.30 65.36 -28.51
N GLU A 4 -34.51 65.02 -29.53
CA GLU A 4 -34.07 65.65 -30.81
C GLU A 4 -33.60 64.43 -31.64
N GLU A 5 -34.13 64.07 -32.82
CA GLU A 5 -34.07 64.72 -34.15
C GLU A 5 -32.67 65.11 -34.65
N SER A 6 -32.46 64.98 -35.97
CA SER A 6 -31.24 65.24 -36.77
C SER A 6 -30.11 64.17 -36.72
N SER A 7 -29.37 63.89 -37.82
CA SER A 7 -29.60 64.13 -39.26
C SER A 7 -28.52 63.49 -40.16
N LEU A 8 -28.87 63.19 -41.42
CA LEU A 8 -28.00 63.08 -42.64
C LEU A 8 -26.84 62.04 -42.61
N ASN A 9 -26.64 61.20 -43.64
CA ASN A 9 -26.08 61.47 -44.98
C ASN A 9 -24.62 62.00 -44.90
N ASP A 10 -23.65 61.61 -45.75
CA ASP A 10 -23.73 61.33 -47.20
C ASP A 10 -22.46 60.64 -47.76
N ILE A 11 -22.48 60.24 -49.05
CA ILE A 11 -21.33 60.12 -49.99
C ILE A 11 -20.22 59.09 -49.63
N GLU A 12 -20.19 57.90 -50.22
CA GLU A 12 -19.62 57.54 -51.55
C GLU A 12 -18.10 57.76 -51.74
N ARG A 13 -17.35 56.66 -52.00
CA ARG A 13 -16.49 56.44 -53.20
C ARG A 13 -15.68 55.14 -53.13
N GLY A 14 -15.59 54.43 -54.26
CA GLY A 14 -14.49 53.51 -54.57
C GLY A 14 -13.34 54.24 -55.31
N PRO A 15 -12.46 53.55 -56.09
CA PRO A 15 -12.52 52.13 -56.46
C PRO A 15 -11.14 51.38 -56.47
N ASP A 16 -11.17 50.20 -57.09
CA ASP A 16 -10.12 49.59 -57.93
C ASP A 16 -8.95 48.73 -57.39
N TYR A 17 -8.52 47.86 -58.32
CA TYR A 17 -7.54 46.78 -58.20
C TYR A 17 -6.10 47.24 -58.46
N GLY A 18 -5.12 46.48 -57.94
CA GLY A 18 -3.70 46.64 -58.29
C GLY A 18 -2.85 45.42 -57.98
N SER A 19 -2.64 44.54 -58.96
CA SER A 19 -1.81 43.33 -58.82
C SER A 19 -0.48 43.43 -59.59
N ILE A 20 0.64 43.17 -58.91
CA ILE A 20 1.97 42.86 -59.48
C ILE A 20 2.65 41.97 -58.43
N SER A 21 2.79 40.65 -58.60
CA SER A 21 3.56 39.87 -59.59
C SER A 21 5.05 39.74 -59.24
N SER A 22 5.53 38.50 -59.20
CA SER A 22 6.79 38.09 -58.60
C SER A 22 8.01 38.20 -59.52
N GLU A 23 8.92 39.14 -59.27
CA GLU A 23 10.22 39.14 -59.96
C GLU A 23 11.35 39.85 -59.17
N SER A 24 11.99 39.15 -58.21
CA SER A 24 13.17 39.72 -57.50
C SER A 24 14.16 38.72 -56.87
N ILE A 25 13.75 37.51 -56.46
CA ILE A 25 14.59 36.60 -55.63
C ILE A 25 15.04 35.31 -56.37
N VAL A 26 15.21 35.37 -57.69
CA VAL A 26 15.83 34.27 -58.47
C VAL A 26 17.35 34.48 -58.67
N HIS A 27 17.83 35.72 -58.59
CA HIS A 27 19.05 36.11 -59.33
C HIS A 27 20.42 35.86 -58.66
N ARG A 28 20.49 35.41 -57.39
CA ARG A 28 21.78 35.25 -56.67
C ARG A 28 22.09 33.86 -56.10
N LYS A 29 21.39 32.81 -56.55
CA LYS A 29 21.75 31.40 -56.30
C LYS A 29 22.66 30.80 -57.40
N ARG A 30 23.67 31.54 -57.88
CA ARG A 30 24.56 31.06 -58.98
C ARG A 30 25.94 31.73 -59.04
N HIS A 31 26.74 31.69 -57.98
CA HIS A 31 28.19 31.94 -58.10
C HIS A 31 29.03 31.04 -57.18
N ARG A 32 30.01 30.36 -57.80
CA ARG A 32 31.22 29.78 -57.18
C ARG A 32 31.03 28.72 -56.09
N ILE A 33 30.32 27.65 -56.44
CA ILE A 33 30.98 26.33 -56.32
C ILE A 33 31.93 26.23 -57.52
N GLN A 34 33.21 26.53 -57.32
CA GLN A 34 34.27 26.39 -58.32
C GLN A 34 35.63 26.27 -57.61
N GLN A 35 36.49 25.36 -58.09
CA GLN A 35 37.93 25.25 -57.79
C GLN A 35 38.27 25.06 -56.29
N ARG A 36 38.38 23.84 -55.75
CA ARG A 36 39.40 22.80 -55.97
C ARG A 36 40.88 23.24 -55.82
N GLN A 37 41.49 22.72 -54.74
CA GLN A 37 42.81 22.06 -54.68
C GLN A 37 44.13 22.87 -54.59
N CYS A 38 45.04 22.27 -53.79
CA CYS A 38 46.51 22.34 -53.78
C CYS A 38 47.28 23.46 -53.02
N ARG A 39 47.94 23.02 -51.94
CA ARG A 39 49.25 23.45 -51.36
C ARG A 39 50.39 23.42 -52.43
N PRO A 40 51.62 24.02 -52.26
CA PRO A 40 52.44 23.93 -51.02
C PRO A 40 53.56 25.00 -50.71
N LYS A 41 54.24 24.80 -49.55
CA LYS A 41 55.62 25.25 -49.14
C LYS A 41 55.82 26.78 -48.86
N LEU A 42 56.43 27.23 -47.74
CA LEU A 42 57.82 27.10 -47.19
C LEU A 42 58.85 27.88 -48.07
N LEU A 43 59.72 28.82 -47.63
CA LEU A 43 60.40 29.22 -46.35
C LEU A 43 60.73 30.77 -46.41
N SER A 44 61.27 31.54 -45.45
CA SER A 44 61.58 31.49 -43.98
C SER A 44 61.97 32.91 -43.45
N ASN A 45 62.61 33.01 -42.26
CA ASN A 45 63.37 34.14 -41.66
C ASN A 45 62.52 35.28 -41.00
N CYS A 46 62.48 35.40 -39.67
CA CYS A 46 63.50 35.92 -38.71
C CYS A 46 63.54 37.46 -38.66
N PHE A 47 63.41 38.18 -37.55
CA PHE A 47 63.25 37.89 -36.10
C PHE A 47 62.44 39.07 -35.47
N SER A 48 61.86 39.08 -34.26
CA SER A 48 61.79 38.22 -33.04
C SER A 48 60.38 38.43 -32.39
N SER A 49 60.00 38.21 -31.11
CA SER A 49 60.64 37.85 -29.82
C SER A 49 59.60 37.27 -28.83
N LYS A 50 59.97 37.04 -27.56
CA LYS A 50 59.11 36.86 -26.36
C LYS A 50 57.86 35.99 -26.52
N SER A 51 58.01 34.68 -26.27
CA SER A 51 56.90 33.77 -26.00
C SER A 51 56.43 33.85 -24.55
N VAL A 52 55.14 34.12 -24.33
CA VAL A 52 54.40 33.79 -23.11
C VAL A 52 53.12 33.10 -23.54
N ASN A 53 52.94 31.84 -23.14
CA ASN A 53 51.74 31.03 -23.35
C ASN A 53 51.71 29.97 -22.26
N ASP A 54 50.61 29.90 -21.51
CA ASP A 54 50.26 28.81 -20.60
C ASP A 54 48.81 29.01 -20.11
N PRO A 55 48.08 27.98 -19.63
CA PRO A 55 48.40 26.55 -19.69
C PRO A 55 47.28 25.71 -20.35
N ASP A 56 47.68 24.55 -20.88
CA ASP A 56 46.78 23.51 -21.38
C ASP A 56 46.43 22.46 -20.30
N LEU A 57 45.40 21.65 -20.53
CA LEU A 57 44.92 20.66 -19.55
C LEU A 57 45.77 19.37 -19.58
N VAL A 58 46.67 19.18 -18.60
CA VAL A 58 47.49 17.96 -18.45
C VAL A 58 47.38 17.36 -17.05
N LEU A 59 47.17 16.04 -16.97
CA LEU A 59 47.12 15.27 -15.71
C LEU A 59 48.52 15.13 -15.08
N PRO A 60 48.73 15.50 -13.81
CA PRO A 60 50.02 15.35 -13.14
C PRO A 60 50.30 13.90 -12.73
N ALA A 61 51.54 13.43 -12.97
CA ALA A 61 52.08 12.23 -12.34
C ALA A 61 52.52 12.52 -10.89
N LEU A 62 52.61 11.48 -10.05
CA LEU A 62 53.08 11.63 -8.67
C LEU A 62 54.57 11.99 -8.62
N ASP A 63 54.93 13.05 -7.88
CA ASP A 63 56.31 13.40 -7.56
C ASP A 63 56.86 12.51 -6.42
N PRO A 64 57.92 11.71 -6.64
CA PRO A 64 58.53 10.88 -5.62
C PRO A 64 59.42 11.64 -4.60
N ARG A 65 59.37 12.98 -4.53
CA ARG A 65 60.23 13.80 -3.65
C ARG A 65 59.51 14.81 -2.74
N ALA A 66 58.18 14.77 -2.65
CA ALA A 66 57.42 15.61 -1.72
C ALA A 66 57.88 15.40 -0.25
N LYS A 67 58.23 16.50 0.44
CA LYS A 67 58.61 16.49 1.87
C LYS A 67 57.41 16.78 2.77
N GLU A 68 57.40 16.16 3.94
CA GLU A 68 56.34 16.24 4.94
C GLU A 68 56.13 17.67 5.46
N VAL A 69 54.86 18.05 5.68
CA VAL A 69 54.50 19.33 6.30
C VAL A 69 54.68 19.24 7.82
N VAL A 70 55.51 20.12 8.37
CA VAL A 70 55.75 20.23 9.81
C VAL A 70 54.68 21.10 10.46
N GLU A 71 53.71 20.49 11.14
CA GLU A 71 52.81 21.22 12.04
C GLU A 71 53.46 21.53 13.40
N SER A 72 52.91 22.54 14.08
CA SER A 72 53.63 23.31 15.10
C SER A 72 53.42 22.83 16.54
N LYS A 73 54.35 23.20 17.43
CA LYS A 73 54.36 22.81 18.84
C LYS A 73 53.56 23.79 19.72
N ARG A 74 52.94 23.22 20.78
CA ARG A 74 52.37 23.87 21.99
C ARG A 74 50.91 24.32 21.93
N ILE A 75 50.01 23.37 22.22
CA ILE A 75 49.08 23.56 23.35
C ILE A 75 49.57 22.68 24.51
N LYS A 76 49.34 23.12 25.76
CA LYS A 76 49.92 22.52 26.97
C LYS A 76 49.03 21.42 27.56
N GLN A 77 49.70 20.37 28.06
CA GLN A 77 49.44 19.71 29.34
C GLN A 77 47.97 19.52 29.78
N PHE A 78 47.38 18.37 29.48
CA PHE A 78 46.73 17.54 30.52
C PHE A 78 46.77 16.06 30.11
N PHE A 79 46.85 15.17 31.11
CA PHE A 79 46.89 13.70 30.99
C PHE A 79 47.99 13.05 30.12
N LYS A 80 49.15 12.83 30.75
CA LYS A 80 50.16 11.84 30.32
C LYS A 80 49.79 10.44 30.86
N ARG A 81 49.59 9.46 29.98
CA ARG A 81 49.70 8.03 30.33
C ARG A 81 50.17 7.20 29.13
N GLN A 82 51.48 7.02 29.02
CA GLN A 82 52.07 6.07 28.08
C GLN A 82 51.84 4.63 28.58
N SER A 83 51.56 3.72 27.65
CA SER A 83 51.76 2.28 27.83
C SER A 83 52.37 1.76 26.54
N ASP A 84 53.68 1.51 26.54
CA ASP A 84 54.40 1.06 25.35
C ASP A 84 54.04 -0.41 25.04
N VAL A 85 53.03 -0.60 24.18
CA VAL A 85 52.56 -1.94 23.79
C VAL A 85 53.57 -2.56 22.84
N ASN A 86 54.52 -3.31 23.41
CA ASN A 86 55.56 -4.00 22.67
C ASN A 86 54.95 -5.12 21.79
N LEU A 87 54.71 -4.80 20.51
CA LEU A 87 53.97 -5.57 19.51
C LEU A 87 54.49 -7.00 19.29
N SER A 88 55.76 -7.27 19.61
CA SER A 88 56.35 -8.61 19.61
C SER A 88 55.57 -9.59 20.51
N THR A 89 55.32 -9.18 21.76
CA THR A 89 54.63 -9.97 22.79
C THR A 89 53.17 -10.26 22.44
N VAL A 90 52.52 -9.35 21.69
CA VAL A 90 51.12 -9.50 21.25
C VAL A 90 51.02 -10.59 20.17
N ARG A 91 51.93 -10.60 19.20
CA ARG A 91 52.02 -11.67 18.18
C ARG A 91 52.33 -13.04 18.80
N GLU A 92 53.17 -13.07 19.84
CA GLU A 92 53.50 -14.31 20.53
C GLU A 92 52.35 -14.85 21.39
N LYS A 93 51.68 -13.99 22.17
CA LYS A 93 50.44 -14.34 22.89
C LYS A 93 49.38 -14.87 21.92
N TYR A 94 49.18 -14.22 20.78
CA TYR A 94 48.25 -14.69 19.74
C TYR A 94 48.63 -16.06 19.17
N ARG A 95 49.92 -16.32 18.88
CA ARG A 95 50.40 -17.66 18.44
C ARG A 95 50.20 -18.74 19.51
N ASN A 96 50.49 -18.43 20.78
CA ASN A 96 50.35 -19.37 21.89
C ASN A 96 48.86 -19.63 22.23
N GLN A 97 47.99 -18.64 22.06
CA GLN A 97 46.54 -18.83 22.14
C GLN A 97 46.03 -19.75 21.00
N LYS A 98 46.46 -19.53 19.75
CA LYS A 98 46.18 -20.44 18.62
C LYS A 98 46.78 -21.85 18.76
N ARG A 99 47.80 -22.04 19.60
CA ARG A 99 48.30 -23.37 19.98
C ARG A 99 47.42 -24.03 21.05
N ARG A 100 47.01 -23.29 22.08
CA ARG A 100 46.04 -23.77 23.09
C ARG A 100 44.68 -24.15 22.48
N GLU A 101 44.19 -23.35 21.54
CA GLU A 101 42.97 -23.62 20.75
C GLU A 101 43.05 -24.92 19.92
N ARG A 102 44.26 -25.45 19.67
CA ARG A 102 44.50 -26.73 18.99
C ARG A 102 44.78 -27.91 19.94
N GLN A 103 44.86 -27.67 21.25
CA GLN A 103 45.29 -28.66 22.24
C GLN A 103 44.27 -28.88 23.38
N HIS A 104 43.10 -28.23 23.32
CA HIS A 104 41.98 -28.48 24.23
C HIS A 104 40.69 -28.79 23.45
N GLU A 105 40.38 -30.08 23.30
CA GLU A 105 39.02 -30.53 23.00
C GLU A 105 38.21 -30.71 24.30
N PRO A 106 37.13 -29.94 24.53
CA PRO A 106 36.12 -30.31 25.51
C PRO A 106 35.12 -31.30 24.90
N LEU A 107 34.79 -32.39 25.62
CA LEU A 107 33.84 -33.45 25.21
C LEU A 107 32.51 -32.92 24.64
N LYS A 108 32.08 -31.75 25.12
CA LYS A 108 30.86 -31.03 24.68
C LYS A 108 30.81 -30.80 23.16
N THR A 109 31.93 -30.87 22.45
CA THR A 109 32.01 -30.68 20.99
C THR A 109 31.76 -31.98 20.22
N GLN A 110 32.21 -33.14 20.72
CA GLN A 110 31.98 -34.44 20.06
C GLN A 110 30.48 -34.76 19.99
N MET A 111 29.75 -34.59 21.10
CA MET A 111 28.29 -34.78 21.13
C MET A 111 27.57 -33.86 20.14
N LYS A 112 28.10 -32.64 19.93
CA LYS A 112 27.57 -31.65 18.99
C LYS A 112 27.85 -31.99 17.53
N TYR A 113 29.03 -32.56 17.22
CA TYR A 113 29.34 -33.09 15.89
C TYR A 113 28.55 -34.36 15.57
N PHE A 114 28.38 -35.28 16.53
CA PHE A 114 27.56 -36.47 16.37
C PHE A 114 26.10 -36.12 16.01
N LEU A 115 25.52 -35.13 16.70
CA LEU A 115 24.20 -34.56 16.39
C LEU A 115 24.11 -33.83 15.03
N LEU A 116 25.23 -33.35 14.48
CA LEU A 116 25.27 -32.62 13.20
C LEU A 116 25.56 -33.50 11.99
N TYR A 117 26.31 -34.60 12.16
CA TYR A 117 26.77 -35.44 11.05
C TYR A 117 25.81 -36.58 10.70
N ASN A 118 25.02 -37.06 11.65
CA ASN A 118 24.08 -38.16 11.41
C ASN A 118 22.99 -37.76 10.38
N SER A 119 22.93 -38.48 9.26
CA SER A 119 22.03 -38.21 8.14
C SER A 119 20.55 -38.26 8.54
N TYR A 120 20.19 -39.07 9.54
CA TYR A 120 18.83 -39.11 10.10
C TYR A 120 18.49 -37.82 10.83
N MET A 121 19.39 -37.27 11.64
CA MET A 121 19.19 -35.96 12.28
C MET A 121 19.13 -34.83 11.24
N LYS A 122 19.88 -34.91 10.14
CA LYS A 122 19.76 -33.94 9.03
C LYS A 122 18.38 -34.02 8.33
N ARG A 123 17.82 -35.23 8.14
CA ARG A 123 16.45 -35.42 7.61
C ARG A 123 15.37 -34.94 8.59
N ILE A 124 15.42 -35.36 9.85
CA ILE A 124 14.51 -34.91 10.91
C ILE A 124 14.52 -33.38 11.00
N LYS A 125 15.72 -32.77 10.99
CA LYS A 125 15.86 -31.31 10.96
C LYS A 125 15.28 -30.68 9.69
N SER A 126 15.44 -31.29 8.53
CA SER A 126 14.84 -30.78 7.28
C SER A 126 13.31 -30.80 7.30
N ILE A 127 12.70 -31.78 7.98
CA ILE A 127 11.25 -31.89 8.14
C ILE A 127 10.76 -30.92 9.23
N LEU A 128 11.44 -30.85 10.36
CA LEU A 128 11.08 -30.05 11.54
C LEU A 128 11.33 -28.54 11.36
N PHE A 129 12.17 -28.15 10.38
CA PHE A 129 12.43 -26.75 10.02
C PHE A 129 11.76 -26.31 8.70
N ASP A 130 10.89 -27.13 8.10
CA ASP A 130 10.02 -26.64 7.03
C ASP A 130 9.04 -25.59 7.58
N LYS A 131 8.73 -24.57 6.77
CA LYS A 131 7.76 -23.53 7.11
C LYS A 131 6.42 -24.14 7.50
N ARG A 132 5.94 -25.14 6.75
CA ARG A 132 4.60 -25.73 6.94
C ARG A 132 4.49 -26.54 8.23
N THR A 133 5.53 -27.29 8.60
CA THR A 133 5.53 -28.09 9.84
C THR A 133 5.64 -27.20 11.09
N ILE A 134 6.44 -26.14 11.06
CA ILE A 134 6.50 -25.15 12.16
C ILE A 134 5.11 -24.53 12.42
N ILE A 135 4.38 -24.16 11.36
CA ILE A 135 3.01 -23.63 11.45
C ILE A 135 2.07 -24.68 12.08
N LEU A 136 2.14 -25.93 11.61
CA LEU A 136 1.31 -27.03 12.11
C LEU A 136 1.54 -27.28 13.61
N PHE A 137 2.79 -27.34 14.07
CA PHE A 137 3.10 -27.48 15.49
C PHE A 137 2.54 -26.33 16.34
N VAL A 138 2.63 -25.07 15.85
CA VAL A 138 2.07 -23.91 16.57
C VAL A 138 0.55 -23.95 16.64
N TYR A 139 -0.14 -24.46 15.61
CA TYR A 139 -1.60 -24.64 15.65
C TYR A 139 -2.05 -25.81 16.54
N LEU A 140 -1.39 -26.98 16.46
CA LEU A 140 -1.70 -28.12 17.33
C LEU A 140 -1.52 -27.76 18.81
N ASP A 141 -0.42 -27.09 19.14
CA ASP A 141 -0.14 -26.53 20.45
C ASP A 141 -1.22 -25.52 20.94
N LEU A 142 -1.79 -24.72 20.04
CA LEU A 142 -2.84 -23.76 20.33
C LEU A 142 -4.18 -24.46 20.60
N VAL A 143 -4.47 -25.53 19.84
CA VAL A 143 -5.65 -26.39 20.08
C VAL A 143 -5.53 -27.12 21.43
N VAL A 144 -4.35 -27.63 21.80
CA VAL A 144 -4.13 -28.28 23.10
C VAL A 144 -4.32 -27.29 24.27
N ASP A 145 -3.80 -26.06 24.17
CA ASP A 145 -4.05 -25.01 25.16
C ASP A 145 -5.55 -24.67 25.30
N PHE A 146 -6.27 -24.60 24.17
CA PHE A 146 -7.71 -24.34 24.17
C PHE A 146 -8.50 -25.51 24.81
N LEU A 147 -8.13 -26.75 24.50
CA LEU A 147 -8.74 -27.95 25.10
C LEU A 147 -8.47 -28.05 26.60
N PHE A 148 -7.31 -27.61 27.10
CA PHE A 148 -7.08 -27.43 28.54
C PHE A 148 -8.05 -26.40 29.15
N CYS A 149 -8.24 -25.24 28.53
CA CYS A 149 -9.17 -24.23 29.05
C CYS A 149 -10.63 -24.74 29.03
N PHE A 150 -11.02 -25.49 27.99
CA PHE A 150 -12.33 -26.13 27.94
C PHE A 150 -12.51 -27.22 29.01
N ALA A 151 -11.49 -28.08 29.22
CA ALA A 151 -11.52 -29.10 30.27
C ALA A 151 -11.68 -28.50 31.67
N TYR A 152 -11.01 -27.37 31.96
CA TYR A 152 -11.19 -26.67 33.24
C TYR A 152 -12.62 -26.12 33.41
N PHE A 153 -13.24 -25.64 32.33
CA PHE A 153 -14.62 -25.17 32.36
C PHE A 153 -15.65 -26.32 32.59
N VAL A 154 -15.31 -27.55 32.19
CA VAL A 154 -16.08 -28.75 32.54
C VAL A 154 -15.84 -29.16 33.99
N GLU A 155 -14.58 -29.16 34.46
CA GLU A 155 -14.20 -29.47 35.84
C GLU A 155 -14.88 -28.53 36.85
N ILE A 156 -14.86 -27.22 36.61
CA ILE A 156 -15.45 -26.24 37.53
C ILE A 156 -16.99 -26.27 37.55
N LYS A 157 -17.64 -26.82 36.52
CA LYS A 157 -19.08 -27.11 36.52
C LYS A 157 -19.44 -28.36 37.33
N GLN A 158 -18.49 -29.27 37.51
CA GLN A 158 -18.65 -30.53 38.25
C GLN A 158 -18.02 -30.46 39.65
N ILE A 159 -17.64 -29.26 40.11
CA ILE A 159 -16.86 -29.13 41.33
C ILE A 159 -17.66 -29.57 42.55
N SER A 160 -17.07 -30.48 43.32
CA SER A 160 -17.61 -31.04 44.54
C SER A 160 -16.45 -31.18 45.53
N LYS A 161 -16.70 -30.87 46.80
CA LYS A 161 -15.71 -30.93 47.87
C LYS A 161 -15.34 -32.41 48.07
N ALA A 162 -14.05 -32.73 47.97
CA ALA A 162 -13.57 -34.10 48.17
C ALA A 162 -13.37 -34.36 49.66
N ASP A 163 -13.71 -35.57 50.13
CA ASP A 163 -13.58 -35.99 51.53
C ASP A 163 -12.11 -36.27 51.96
N LEU A 164 -11.16 -35.50 51.45
CA LEU A 164 -9.72 -35.63 51.72
C LEU A 164 -9.15 -34.33 52.27
N GLU A 165 -8.46 -34.42 53.41
CA GLU A 165 -7.72 -33.29 53.99
C GLU A 165 -6.32 -33.14 53.35
N PRO A 166 -5.85 -31.91 53.08
CA PRO A 166 -6.55 -30.63 53.27
C PRO A 166 -7.39 -30.25 52.03
N ALA A 167 -8.58 -29.68 52.26
CA ALA A 167 -9.57 -29.37 51.22
C ALA A 167 -9.11 -28.37 50.14
N TRP A 168 -8.02 -27.62 50.36
CA TRP A 168 -7.44 -26.72 49.34
C TRP A 168 -6.54 -27.43 48.31
N LEU A 169 -6.19 -28.70 48.55
CA LEU A 169 -5.32 -29.51 47.70
C LEU A 169 -6.11 -30.56 46.90
N TYR A 170 -7.28 -30.97 47.39
CA TYR A 170 -8.08 -32.05 46.80
C TYR A 170 -9.46 -31.57 46.33
N THR A 171 -9.72 -31.78 45.04
CA THR A 171 -11.00 -31.47 44.37
C THR A 171 -11.53 -32.71 43.67
N ASN A 172 -12.84 -32.94 43.68
CA ASN A 172 -13.42 -34.14 43.08
C ASN A 172 -13.43 -34.05 41.54
N ARG A 173 -12.36 -34.54 40.90
CA ARG A 173 -12.23 -34.62 39.43
C ARG A 173 -12.59 -36.03 38.92
N PRO A 174 -13.45 -36.17 37.90
CA PRO A 174 -13.76 -37.47 37.33
C PRO A 174 -12.58 -38.04 36.52
N TYR A 175 -12.39 -39.35 36.61
CA TYR A 175 -11.25 -40.08 36.04
C TYR A 175 -11.00 -39.82 34.55
N TYR A 176 -12.07 -39.72 33.74
CA TYR A 176 -11.94 -39.43 32.30
C TYR A 176 -11.28 -38.07 32.04
N LEU A 177 -11.57 -37.06 32.85
CA LEU A 177 -11.06 -35.70 32.67
C LEU A 177 -9.58 -35.63 33.11
N TRP A 178 -9.23 -36.32 34.19
CA TRP A 178 -7.83 -36.52 34.60
C TRP A 178 -7.00 -37.19 33.51
N MET A 179 -7.50 -38.29 32.91
CA MET A 179 -6.83 -38.99 31.81
C MET A 179 -6.64 -38.10 30.57
N ILE A 180 -7.63 -37.30 30.20
CA ILE A 180 -7.53 -36.35 29.08
C ILE A 180 -6.47 -35.28 29.36
N CYS A 181 -6.47 -34.69 30.56
CA CYS A 181 -5.46 -33.71 30.96
C CYS A 181 -4.05 -34.31 30.96
N LEU A 182 -3.85 -35.57 31.39
CA LEU A 182 -2.56 -36.25 31.30
C LEU A 182 -2.05 -36.39 29.85
N VAL A 183 -2.92 -36.79 28.91
CA VAL A 183 -2.52 -36.91 27.48
C VAL A 183 -2.05 -35.56 26.93
N PHE A 184 -2.75 -34.47 27.26
CA PHE A 184 -2.32 -33.12 26.89
C PHE A 184 -1.02 -32.68 27.61
N THR A 185 -0.84 -33.04 28.88
CA THR A 185 0.40 -32.82 29.64
C THR A 185 1.61 -33.49 28.98
N PHE A 186 1.46 -34.73 28.48
CA PHE A 186 2.52 -35.40 27.73
C PHE A 186 2.81 -34.74 26.36
N TRP A 187 1.78 -34.24 25.67
CA TRP A 187 1.98 -33.45 24.45
C TRP A 187 2.83 -32.19 24.71
N ASP A 188 2.48 -31.39 25.72
CA ASP A 188 3.26 -30.20 26.05
C ASP A 188 4.68 -30.50 26.49
N LEU A 189 4.89 -31.57 27.26
CA LEU A 189 6.23 -31.99 27.66
C LEU A 189 7.09 -32.31 26.43
N GLY A 190 6.56 -33.06 25.46
CA GLY A 190 7.22 -33.31 24.17
C GLY A 190 7.46 -32.04 23.36
N SER A 191 6.44 -31.19 23.26
CA SER A 191 6.46 -29.89 22.56
C SER A 191 7.50 -28.91 23.17
N PHE A 192 7.63 -28.89 24.50
CA PHE A 192 8.66 -28.16 25.23
C PHE A 192 10.06 -28.75 25.00
N VAL A 193 10.23 -30.08 25.08
CA VAL A 193 11.51 -30.75 24.84
C VAL A 193 12.02 -30.50 23.42
N ILE A 194 11.11 -30.49 22.42
CA ILE A 194 11.43 -30.11 21.04
C ILE A 194 11.91 -28.65 20.98
N ARG A 195 11.16 -27.69 21.58
CA ARG A 195 11.58 -26.27 21.67
C ARG A 195 12.95 -26.11 22.34
N PHE A 196 13.19 -26.84 23.41
CA PHE A 196 14.43 -26.80 24.19
C PHE A 196 15.65 -27.21 23.35
N PHE A 197 15.58 -28.34 22.64
CA PHE A 197 16.66 -28.82 21.77
C PHE A 197 16.81 -28.03 20.46
N MET A 198 15.74 -27.43 19.93
CA MET A 198 15.82 -26.56 18.74
C MET A 198 16.46 -25.20 19.02
N THR A 199 16.42 -24.71 20.26
CA THR A 199 16.81 -23.34 20.60
C THR A 199 18.31 -23.18 20.88
N ARG A 200 18.96 -22.19 20.26
CA ARG A 200 20.41 -21.92 20.42
C ARG A 200 20.83 -21.56 21.86
N HIS A 201 19.92 -21.02 22.66
CA HIS A 201 20.17 -20.55 24.03
C HIS A 201 19.16 -21.15 25.02
N PRO A 202 19.35 -22.41 25.46
CA PRO A 202 18.37 -23.14 26.29
C PRO A 202 18.02 -22.43 27.61
N ALA A 203 18.98 -21.74 28.24
CA ALA A 203 18.73 -20.96 29.46
C ALA A 203 17.66 -19.87 29.27
N SER A 204 17.60 -19.24 28.09
CA SER A 204 16.57 -18.22 27.78
C SER A 204 15.17 -18.81 27.60
N VAL A 205 15.05 -20.13 27.44
CA VAL A 205 13.76 -20.83 27.40
C VAL A 205 13.30 -21.15 28.82
N ILE A 206 14.21 -21.67 29.66
CA ILE A 206 13.94 -21.99 31.08
C ILE A 206 13.55 -20.73 31.86
N PHE A 207 14.24 -19.60 31.69
CA PHE A 207 13.90 -18.36 32.38
C PHE A 207 12.81 -17.53 31.67
N SER A 208 11.95 -18.17 30.86
CA SER A 208 10.80 -17.51 30.24
C SER A 208 9.56 -17.58 31.13
N PHE A 209 8.82 -16.46 31.25
CA PHE A 209 7.51 -16.42 31.92
C PHE A 209 6.54 -17.49 31.38
N ARG A 210 6.65 -17.83 30.10
CA ARG A 210 5.89 -18.92 29.48
C ARG A 210 6.23 -20.29 30.09
N PHE A 211 7.52 -20.59 30.29
CA PHE A 211 7.95 -21.85 30.90
C PHE A 211 7.51 -21.93 32.37
N LEU A 212 7.43 -20.81 33.09
CA LEU A 212 6.92 -20.81 34.47
C LEU A 212 5.48 -21.35 34.55
N ILE A 213 4.60 -20.96 33.61
CA ILE A 213 3.21 -21.46 33.54
C ILE A 213 3.16 -22.91 33.02
N GLU A 214 3.96 -23.25 32.01
CA GLU A 214 4.08 -24.64 31.54
C GLU A 214 4.52 -25.55 32.70
N LEU A 215 5.55 -25.19 33.47
CA LEU A 215 6.05 -25.93 34.61
C LEU A 215 4.99 -26.04 35.73
N LEU A 216 4.38 -24.91 36.12
CA LEU A 216 3.37 -24.84 37.18
C LEU A 216 2.15 -25.74 36.92
N THR A 217 1.84 -26.01 35.65
CA THR A 217 0.66 -26.81 35.27
C THR A 217 1.01 -28.23 34.83
N THR A 218 2.17 -28.44 34.19
CA THR A 218 2.64 -29.76 33.74
C THR A 218 3.17 -30.60 34.89
N PHE A 219 3.92 -30.00 35.84
CA PHE A 219 4.55 -30.75 36.93
C PHE A 219 3.55 -31.40 37.90
N PRO A 220 2.49 -30.71 38.38
CA PRO A 220 1.49 -31.34 39.25
C PRO A 220 0.76 -32.51 38.59
N PHE A 221 0.42 -32.41 37.29
CA PHE A 221 -0.20 -33.52 36.57
C PHE A 221 0.73 -34.74 36.46
N ILE A 222 2.02 -34.54 36.18
CA ILE A 222 3.00 -35.65 36.19
C ILE A 222 3.08 -36.28 37.59
N VAL A 223 3.22 -35.46 38.64
CA VAL A 223 3.27 -35.93 40.05
C VAL A 223 2.00 -36.69 40.44
N SER A 224 0.83 -36.30 39.93
CA SER A 224 -0.45 -36.97 40.21
C SER A 224 -0.51 -38.44 39.77
N THR A 225 0.38 -38.88 38.87
CA THR A 225 0.48 -40.31 38.46
C THR A 225 1.26 -41.18 39.44
N PHE A 226 2.04 -40.59 40.34
CA PHE A 226 2.88 -41.31 41.31
C PHE A 226 2.29 -41.33 42.73
N ILE A 227 1.23 -40.55 43.00
CA ILE A 227 0.59 -40.43 44.32
C ILE A 227 -0.72 -41.26 44.32
N PRO A 228 -0.95 -42.15 45.31
CA PRO A 228 -2.24 -42.81 45.44
C PRO A 228 -3.35 -41.78 45.70
N ASN A 229 -4.50 -41.93 45.04
CA ASN A 229 -5.58 -40.93 44.96
C ASN A 229 -5.20 -39.60 44.26
N GLY A 230 -4.07 -39.54 43.55
CA GLY A 230 -3.57 -38.34 42.88
C GLY A 230 -4.52 -37.70 41.86
N GLN A 231 -5.52 -38.43 41.35
CA GLN A 231 -6.56 -37.89 40.46
C GLN A 231 -7.26 -36.63 41.02
N PHE A 232 -7.39 -36.54 42.34
CA PHE A 232 -8.05 -35.45 43.05
C PHE A 232 -7.17 -34.21 43.25
N VAL A 233 -5.86 -34.29 42.98
CA VAL A 233 -4.95 -33.14 43.19
C VAL A 233 -5.39 -31.97 42.33
N TYR A 234 -5.68 -30.83 42.97
CA TYR A 234 -6.04 -29.61 42.28
C TYR A 234 -4.84 -29.04 41.51
N VAL A 235 -5.10 -28.56 40.29
CA VAL A 235 -4.10 -27.94 39.42
C VAL A 235 -4.73 -26.69 38.82
N PRO A 236 -4.13 -25.49 38.95
CA PRO A 236 -4.70 -24.24 38.41
C PRO A 236 -4.43 -24.10 36.90
N TYR A 237 -4.82 -25.10 36.10
CA TYR A 237 -4.51 -25.12 34.66
C TYR A 237 -5.33 -24.14 33.82
N PHE A 238 -6.30 -23.43 34.41
CA PHE A 238 -6.91 -22.24 33.79
C PHE A 238 -5.89 -21.14 33.46
N VAL A 239 -4.79 -21.03 34.22
CA VAL A 239 -3.70 -20.05 33.99
C VAL A 239 -3.01 -20.26 32.63
N ARG A 240 -3.14 -21.46 32.04
CA ARG A 240 -2.66 -21.74 30.67
C ARG A 240 -3.29 -20.88 29.59
N SER A 241 -4.45 -20.28 29.83
CA SER A 241 -5.05 -19.26 28.96
C SER A 241 -4.11 -18.07 28.68
N TRP A 242 -3.16 -17.77 29.58
CA TRP A 242 -2.12 -16.77 29.32
C TRP A 242 -1.00 -17.27 28.38
N VAL A 243 -0.74 -18.59 28.37
CA VAL A 243 0.13 -19.22 27.36
C VAL A 243 -0.56 -19.24 25.99
N LEU A 244 -1.87 -19.51 25.96
CA LEU A 244 -2.72 -19.44 24.76
C LEU A 244 -2.65 -18.04 24.11
N LEU A 245 -2.79 -16.98 24.90
CA LEU A 245 -2.61 -15.58 24.45
C LEU A 245 -1.24 -15.35 23.79
N LEU A 246 -0.16 -15.83 24.43
CA LEU A 246 1.19 -15.74 23.88
C LEU A 246 1.34 -16.56 22.59
N ARG A 247 0.69 -17.73 22.48
CA ARG A 247 0.65 -18.53 21.24
C ARG A 247 -0.09 -17.79 20.12
N ILE A 248 -1.26 -17.21 20.38
CA ILE A 248 -2.03 -16.42 19.40
C ILE A 248 -1.16 -15.27 18.84
N LYS A 249 -0.48 -14.52 19.71
CA LYS A 249 0.47 -13.47 19.31
C LYS A 249 1.65 -14.00 18.48
N SER A 250 2.17 -15.19 18.80
CA SER A 250 3.23 -15.83 18.01
C SER A 250 2.73 -16.32 16.64
N ALA A 251 1.52 -16.89 16.56
CA ALA A 251 0.91 -17.39 15.34
C ALA A 251 0.61 -16.26 14.36
N MET A 252 0.07 -15.12 14.83
CA MET A 252 -0.12 -13.92 14.01
C MET A 252 1.22 -13.41 13.44
N LYS A 253 2.28 -13.35 14.26
CA LYS A 253 3.62 -12.93 13.80
C LYS A 253 4.23 -13.91 12.79
N ILE A 254 4.00 -15.21 12.96
CA ILE A 254 4.44 -16.24 12.01
C ILE A 254 3.68 -16.10 10.68
N LYS A 255 2.35 -15.97 10.71
CA LYS A 255 1.53 -15.76 9.51
C LYS A 255 1.97 -14.52 8.72
N LEU A 256 2.15 -13.38 9.39
CA LEU A 256 2.66 -12.14 8.80
C LEU A 256 4.04 -12.35 8.12
N ASN A 257 5.01 -12.91 8.84
CA ASN A 257 6.35 -13.16 8.33
C ASN A 257 6.41 -14.16 7.15
N LEU A 258 5.36 -14.96 6.95
CA LEU A 258 5.25 -15.94 5.86
C LEU A 258 4.55 -15.35 4.64
N GLN A 259 3.49 -14.55 4.83
CA GLN A 259 2.83 -13.84 3.73
C GLN A 259 3.82 -12.89 3.03
N ILE A 260 4.57 -12.09 3.80
CA ILE A 260 5.72 -11.25 3.35
C ILE A 260 6.77 -12.03 2.52
N LYS A 261 6.70 -13.36 2.46
CA LYS A 261 7.64 -14.23 1.73
C LYS A 261 6.96 -15.28 0.85
N GLY A 262 5.74 -15.01 0.39
CA GLY A 262 4.96 -15.90 -0.47
C GLY A 262 3.86 -15.22 -1.29
N GLU A 263 3.16 -14.23 -0.74
CA GLU A 263 2.12 -13.43 -1.40
C GLU A 263 2.12 -12.02 -0.79
N ASP A 264 2.20 -10.97 -1.62
CA ASP A 264 2.36 -9.56 -1.23
C ASP A 264 1.08 -8.92 -0.63
N LYS A 265 0.42 -9.64 0.29
CA LYS A 265 -0.88 -9.30 0.87
C LYS A 265 -0.71 -8.60 2.23
N PRO A 266 -0.84 -7.25 2.32
CA PRO A 266 -0.69 -6.53 3.58
C PRO A 266 -1.84 -6.88 4.53
N THR A 267 -1.52 -7.51 5.67
CA THR A 267 -2.52 -7.78 6.71
C THR A 267 -2.85 -6.49 7.46
N ASP A 268 -4.13 -6.12 7.51
CA ASP A 268 -4.57 -4.88 8.16
C ASP A 268 -4.09 -4.83 9.63
N PRO A 269 -3.27 -3.83 10.03
CA PRO A 269 -2.66 -3.77 11.36
C PRO A 269 -3.70 -3.52 12.45
N LEU A 270 -4.81 -2.86 12.10
CA LEU A 270 -5.97 -2.68 12.95
C LEU A 270 -6.55 -4.04 13.38
N ASN A 271 -6.76 -4.97 12.44
CA ASN A 271 -7.33 -6.28 12.73
C ASN A 271 -6.41 -7.09 13.65
N THR A 272 -5.08 -7.00 13.43
CA THR A 272 -4.08 -7.66 14.28
C THR A 272 -4.09 -7.11 15.71
N LYS A 273 -4.22 -5.78 15.90
CA LYS A 273 -4.34 -5.17 17.23
C LYS A 273 -5.69 -5.47 17.90
N LEU A 274 -6.78 -5.47 17.15
CA LEU A 274 -8.12 -5.77 17.64
C LEU A 274 -8.23 -7.23 18.12
N ILE A 275 -7.67 -8.19 17.36
CA ILE A 275 -7.55 -9.58 17.80
C ILE A 275 -6.74 -9.67 19.10
N HIS A 276 -5.63 -8.93 19.21
CA HIS A 276 -4.84 -8.90 20.45
C HIS A 276 -5.67 -8.36 21.64
N LEU A 277 -6.33 -7.21 21.49
CA LEU A 277 -7.20 -6.61 22.52
C LEU A 277 -8.34 -7.55 22.95
N VAL A 278 -9.09 -8.11 22.00
CA VAL A 278 -10.20 -9.03 22.29
C VAL A 278 -9.69 -10.31 22.97
N SER A 279 -8.58 -10.88 22.51
CA SER A 279 -7.98 -12.07 23.14
C SER A 279 -7.47 -11.79 24.56
N THR A 280 -6.90 -10.60 24.84
CA THR A 280 -6.52 -10.22 26.21
C THR A 280 -7.74 -10.05 27.12
N LEU A 281 -8.83 -9.46 26.62
CA LEU A 281 -10.05 -9.25 27.41
C LEU A 281 -10.71 -10.58 27.78
N ILE A 282 -10.87 -11.50 26.81
CA ILE A 282 -11.43 -12.84 27.04
C ILE A 282 -10.57 -13.62 28.05
N VAL A 283 -9.25 -13.60 27.91
CA VAL A 283 -8.34 -14.30 28.84
C VAL A 283 -8.38 -13.68 30.24
N LEU A 284 -8.50 -12.36 30.36
CA LEU A 284 -8.60 -11.68 31.66
C LEU A 284 -9.92 -12.02 32.38
N ILE A 285 -11.06 -11.97 31.68
CA ILE A 285 -12.37 -12.38 32.21
C ILE A 285 -12.31 -13.85 32.65
N TYR A 286 -11.83 -14.74 31.77
CA TYR A 286 -11.74 -16.17 32.04
C TYR A 286 -10.89 -16.49 33.28
N ASN A 287 -9.70 -15.88 33.43
CA ASN A 287 -8.87 -16.07 34.64
C ASN A 287 -9.57 -15.54 35.89
N GLY A 288 -10.20 -14.36 35.81
CA GLY A 288 -10.96 -13.79 36.92
C GLY A 288 -12.07 -14.72 37.39
N THR A 289 -12.93 -15.17 36.46
CA THR A 289 -14.05 -16.07 36.76
C THR A 289 -13.56 -17.38 37.36
N CYS A 290 -12.53 -18.00 36.77
CA CYS A 290 -11.98 -19.28 37.25
C CYS A 290 -11.36 -19.16 38.66
N ALA A 291 -10.67 -18.06 38.95
CA ALA A 291 -9.97 -17.85 40.20
C ALA A 291 -10.90 -17.40 41.36
N PHE A 292 -11.89 -16.55 41.06
CA PHE A 292 -12.94 -16.17 42.01
C PHE A 292 -13.82 -17.36 42.38
N GLN A 293 -14.35 -18.08 41.38
CA GLN A 293 -15.15 -19.30 41.58
C GLN A 293 -14.40 -20.36 42.39
N TYR A 294 -13.09 -20.58 42.10
CA TYR A 294 -12.28 -21.51 42.88
C TYR A 294 -12.10 -21.07 44.33
N THR A 295 -11.84 -19.78 44.60
CA THR A 295 -11.58 -19.31 45.97
C THR A 295 -12.83 -19.26 46.84
N GLU A 296 -14.01 -18.96 46.29
CA GLU A 296 -15.27 -19.06 47.05
C GLU A 296 -15.74 -20.50 47.22
N ALA A 297 -15.63 -21.38 46.20
CA ALA A 297 -16.00 -22.80 46.36
C ALA A 297 -15.08 -23.56 47.33
N THR A 298 -13.80 -23.17 47.46
CA THR A 298 -12.82 -23.86 48.32
C THR A 298 -12.78 -23.32 49.76
N PHE A 299 -12.98 -22.02 49.94
CA PHE A 299 -12.76 -21.34 51.23
C PHE A 299 -13.93 -20.43 51.66
N GLY A 300 -14.96 -20.27 50.83
CA GLY A 300 -16.15 -19.48 51.12
C GLY A 300 -17.29 -20.32 51.69
N ASN A 301 -18.30 -19.62 52.23
CA ASN A 301 -19.50 -20.21 52.81
C ASN A 301 -20.69 -20.25 51.83
N LYS A 302 -20.50 -19.80 50.59
CA LYS A 302 -21.53 -19.74 49.53
C LYS A 302 -20.96 -20.31 48.24
N ASP A 303 -21.62 -21.31 47.69
CA ASP A 303 -21.26 -21.86 46.38
C ASP A 303 -21.94 -21.04 45.27
N TYR A 304 -21.29 -19.96 44.83
CA TYR A 304 -21.71 -19.15 43.68
C TYR A 304 -21.70 -19.97 42.38
N THR A 305 -22.52 -19.61 41.38
CA THR A 305 -22.46 -20.25 40.06
C THR A 305 -21.40 -19.61 39.15
N ILE A 306 -20.99 -20.32 38.10
CA ILE A 306 -20.05 -19.83 37.08
C ILE A 306 -20.57 -18.52 36.43
N LEU A 307 -21.89 -18.36 36.30
CA LEU A 307 -22.49 -17.16 35.73
C LEU A 307 -22.40 -15.97 36.70
N ASP A 308 -22.61 -16.20 38.00
CA ASP A 308 -22.43 -15.19 39.05
C ASP A 308 -20.97 -14.73 39.11
N SER A 309 -20.04 -15.69 39.09
CA SER A 309 -18.59 -15.44 39.03
C SER A 309 -18.13 -14.73 37.75
N LEU A 310 -18.83 -14.94 36.63
CA LEU A 310 -18.60 -14.18 35.39
C LEU A 310 -19.16 -12.76 35.49
N TYR A 311 -20.35 -12.61 36.05
CA TYR A 311 -21.01 -11.33 36.26
C TYR A 311 -20.19 -10.42 37.19
N VAL A 312 -19.75 -10.91 38.37
CA VAL A 312 -18.87 -10.19 39.30
C VAL A 312 -17.63 -9.66 38.59
N VAL A 313 -16.98 -10.51 37.80
CA VAL A 313 -15.74 -10.17 37.09
C VAL A 313 -16.00 -9.17 35.97
N MET A 314 -17.09 -9.31 35.22
CA MET A 314 -17.50 -8.34 34.20
C MET A 314 -17.81 -6.96 34.81
N VAL A 315 -18.61 -6.92 35.88
CA VAL A 315 -19.00 -5.69 36.62
C VAL A 315 -17.81 -5.00 37.29
N THR A 316 -16.81 -5.78 37.71
CA THR A 316 -15.55 -5.27 38.26
C THR A 316 -14.64 -4.72 37.15
N LEU A 317 -14.46 -5.47 36.05
CA LEU A 317 -13.60 -5.06 34.93
C LEU A 317 -14.18 -3.87 34.14
N SER A 318 -15.50 -3.69 34.13
CA SER A 318 -16.17 -2.51 33.59
C SER A 318 -16.15 -1.30 34.55
N THR A 319 -15.56 -1.45 35.74
CA THR A 319 -15.51 -0.44 36.82
C THR A 319 -16.90 0.05 37.31
N VAL A 320 -17.95 -0.75 37.10
CA VAL A 320 -19.33 -0.40 37.51
C VAL A 320 -19.57 -0.72 38.99
N GLY A 321 -19.11 -1.89 39.45
CA GLY A 321 -19.05 -2.22 40.88
C GLY A 321 -20.37 -2.17 41.66
N TYR A 322 -21.44 -2.80 41.17
CA TYR A 322 -22.78 -2.79 41.82
C TYR A 322 -22.78 -3.21 43.30
N GLY A 323 -21.88 -4.10 43.73
CA GLY A 323 -21.73 -4.51 45.12
C GLY A 323 -22.79 -5.50 45.62
N ASP A 324 -23.61 -6.02 44.72
CA ASP A 324 -24.64 -7.03 44.92
C ASP A 324 -24.06 -8.43 45.20
N ILE A 325 -23.00 -8.80 44.48
CA ILE A 325 -22.15 -9.97 44.78
C ILE A 325 -20.73 -9.47 45.01
N THR A 326 -20.14 -9.87 46.15
CA THR A 326 -18.81 -9.44 46.58
C THR A 326 -17.99 -10.61 47.12
N PRO A 327 -16.65 -10.55 47.09
CA PRO A 327 -15.80 -11.58 47.70
C PRO A 327 -15.96 -11.57 49.23
N ASP A 328 -16.61 -12.60 49.78
CA ASP A 328 -16.78 -12.77 51.22
C ASP A 328 -15.43 -13.09 51.90
N ASN A 329 -14.60 -13.89 51.24
CA ASN A 329 -13.33 -14.41 51.75
C ASN A 329 -12.13 -13.46 51.55
N GLN A 330 -11.12 -13.57 52.42
CA GLN A 330 -9.86 -12.83 52.30
C GLN A 330 -9.06 -13.21 51.04
N TRP A 331 -9.03 -14.50 50.64
CA TRP A 331 -8.24 -14.92 49.48
C TRP A 331 -8.87 -14.48 48.15
N SER A 332 -10.20 -14.54 48.02
CA SER A 332 -10.91 -14.01 46.85
C SER A 332 -10.75 -12.48 46.74
N ARG A 333 -10.77 -11.74 47.86
CA ARG A 333 -10.42 -10.30 47.88
C ARG A 333 -9.02 -10.03 47.32
N VAL A 334 -8.00 -10.79 47.75
CA VAL A 334 -6.63 -10.63 47.24
C VAL A 334 -6.54 -10.91 45.73
N ILE A 335 -7.22 -11.95 45.25
CA ILE A 335 -7.28 -12.26 43.81
C ILE A 335 -7.99 -11.14 43.02
N MET A 336 -9.12 -10.63 43.52
CA MET A 336 -9.85 -9.54 42.85
C MET A 336 -9.04 -8.24 42.82
N ILE A 337 -8.32 -7.88 43.88
CA ILE A 337 -7.41 -6.74 43.90
C ILE A 337 -6.30 -6.91 42.85
N LEU A 338 -5.68 -8.09 42.78
CA LEU A 338 -4.63 -8.39 41.80
C LEU A 338 -5.16 -8.37 40.35
N LEU A 339 -6.39 -8.87 40.13
CA LEU A 339 -7.08 -8.83 38.85
C LEU A 339 -7.34 -7.38 38.40
N ILE A 340 -7.83 -6.52 39.30
CA ILE A 340 -8.07 -5.08 39.04
C ILE A 340 -6.77 -4.37 38.67
N ILE A 341 -5.67 -4.62 39.40
CA ILE A 341 -4.35 -4.01 39.11
C ILE A 341 -3.86 -4.41 37.70
N ILE A 342 -3.99 -5.69 37.33
CA ILE A 342 -3.62 -6.17 35.99
C ILE A 342 -4.54 -5.57 34.91
N ALA A 343 -5.85 -5.48 35.17
CA ALA A 343 -6.83 -4.91 34.25
C ALA A 343 -6.52 -3.45 33.93
N LEU A 344 -6.33 -2.62 34.96
CA LEU A 344 -6.04 -1.19 34.84
C LEU A 344 -4.67 -0.92 34.23
N ALA A 345 -3.68 -1.80 34.43
CA ALA A 345 -2.37 -1.67 33.79
C ALA A 345 -2.39 -2.07 32.29
N VAL A 346 -3.18 -3.09 31.91
CA VAL A 346 -3.12 -3.67 30.56
C VAL A 346 -4.17 -3.07 29.62
N LEU A 347 -5.45 -3.04 30.01
CA LEU A 347 -6.54 -2.70 29.08
C LEU A 347 -6.42 -1.28 28.48
N PRO A 348 -6.13 -0.21 29.24
CA PRO A 348 -6.04 1.14 28.67
C PRO A 348 -4.94 1.27 27.62
N THR A 349 -3.81 0.56 27.79
CA THR A 349 -2.70 0.61 26.82
C THR A 349 -3.12 0.00 25.48
N LEU A 350 -3.84 -1.13 25.49
CA LEU A 350 -4.28 -1.84 24.29
C LEU A 350 -5.44 -1.11 23.58
N ILE A 351 -6.34 -0.48 24.35
CA ILE A 351 -7.39 0.40 23.80
C ILE A 351 -6.76 1.61 23.11
N GLY A 352 -5.80 2.27 23.77
CA GLY A 352 -5.03 3.37 23.16
C GLY A 352 -4.32 2.94 21.87
N ASP A 353 -3.66 1.78 21.89
CA ASP A 353 -2.95 1.22 20.73
C ASP A 353 -3.88 0.96 19.52
N VAL A 354 -5.15 0.59 19.78
CA VAL A 354 -6.20 0.45 18.75
C VAL A 354 -6.71 1.83 18.30
N CYS A 355 -7.05 2.73 19.22
CA CYS A 355 -7.53 4.09 18.92
C CYS A 355 -6.54 4.87 18.05
N ASP A 356 -5.25 4.83 18.37
CA ASP A 356 -4.15 5.38 17.57
C ASP A 356 -4.15 4.88 16.13
N THR A 357 -4.48 3.60 15.94
CA THR A 357 -4.48 2.93 14.63
C THR A 357 -5.73 3.29 13.83
N VAL A 358 -6.88 3.43 14.49
CA VAL A 358 -8.11 3.97 13.90
C VAL A 358 -7.92 5.43 13.49
N GLN A 359 -7.27 6.23 14.33
CA GLN A 359 -6.97 7.64 14.03
C GLN A 359 -6.03 7.77 12.83
N LYS A 360 -4.93 7.00 12.78
CA LYS A 360 -4.03 6.94 11.61
C LYS A 360 -4.77 6.46 10.35
N ARG A 361 -5.75 5.54 10.46
CA ARG A 361 -6.62 5.15 9.33
C ARG A 361 -7.49 6.30 8.84
N LYS A 362 -8.10 7.10 9.74
CA LYS A 362 -8.86 8.31 9.39
C LYS A 362 -7.99 9.35 8.66
N GLU A 363 -6.75 9.54 9.12
CA GLU A 363 -5.74 10.44 8.53
C GLU A 363 -5.21 9.97 7.15
N GLY A 364 -5.66 8.83 6.62
CA GLY A 364 -5.30 8.32 5.30
C GLY A 364 -4.24 7.22 5.28
N ALA A 365 -3.77 6.74 6.43
CA ALA A 365 -2.84 5.59 6.51
C ALA A 365 -3.54 4.22 6.41
N GLY A 366 -4.75 4.17 5.84
CA GLY A 366 -5.50 2.93 5.60
C GLY A 366 -5.00 2.12 4.40
N HIS A 367 -5.54 0.91 4.25
CA HIS A 367 -5.35 0.03 3.09
C HIS A 367 -6.58 0.08 2.16
N VAL A 368 -6.39 -0.18 0.87
CA VAL A 368 -7.48 -0.47 -0.07
C VAL A 368 -8.06 -1.85 0.26
N SER A 369 -9.39 -1.98 0.24
CA SER A 369 -10.06 -3.26 0.48
C SER A 369 -10.08 -4.11 -0.78
N GLU A 370 -9.96 -5.44 -0.66
CA GLU A 370 -10.15 -6.34 -1.81
C GLU A 370 -11.58 -6.28 -2.36
N ALA A 371 -12.56 -5.97 -1.51
CA ALA A 371 -13.94 -5.68 -1.89
C ALA A 371 -14.12 -4.39 -2.72
N SER A 372 -13.07 -3.57 -2.85
CA SER A 372 -13.07 -2.36 -3.68
C SER A 372 -12.51 -2.59 -5.09
N THR A 373 -12.14 -3.82 -5.47
CA THR A 373 -11.75 -4.14 -6.85
C THR A 373 -13.00 -4.35 -7.74
N PRO A 374 -13.05 -3.80 -8.97
CA PRO A 374 -12.04 -2.96 -9.64
C PRO A 374 -12.05 -1.51 -9.16
N PHE A 375 -10.86 -0.90 -9.09
CA PHE A 375 -10.69 0.53 -8.77
C PHE A 375 -9.74 1.23 -9.74
N ILE A 376 -9.92 2.55 -9.89
CA ILE A 376 -8.94 3.46 -10.49
C ILE A 376 -8.11 4.09 -9.37
N LEU A 377 -6.79 4.20 -9.60
CA LEU A 377 -5.88 4.93 -8.71
C LEU A 377 -5.52 6.29 -9.32
N ILE A 378 -5.75 7.38 -8.59
CA ILE A 378 -5.36 8.73 -9.01
C ILE A 378 -4.29 9.25 -8.03
N VAL A 379 -3.14 9.63 -8.55
CA VAL A 379 -1.95 10.07 -7.79
C VAL A 379 -1.66 11.53 -8.10
N GLY A 380 -1.50 12.36 -7.08
CA GLY A 380 -1.25 13.79 -7.26
C GLY A 380 -1.34 14.60 -5.97
N SER A 381 -1.49 15.91 -6.15
CA SER A 381 -1.93 16.89 -5.14
C SER A 381 -3.40 17.21 -5.41
N PHE A 382 -4.27 17.17 -4.40
CA PHE A 382 -5.73 17.24 -4.63
C PHE A 382 -6.43 18.37 -3.87
N ARG A 383 -7.11 19.26 -4.62
CA ARG A 383 -8.10 20.21 -4.09
C ARG A 383 -9.50 19.61 -4.03
N PHE A 384 -10.36 20.16 -3.17
CA PHE A 384 -11.77 19.78 -3.09
C PHE A 384 -12.48 19.93 -4.44
N ASP A 385 -12.40 21.12 -5.04
CA ASP A 385 -13.06 21.48 -6.30
C ASP A 385 -12.66 20.53 -7.44
N GLN A 386 -11.35 20.37 -7.64
CA GLN A 386 -10.75 19.46 -8.63
C GLN A 386 -11.19 18.00 -8.43
N VAL A 387 -11.36 17.55 -7.18
CA VAL A 387 -11.83 16.19 -6.92
C VAL A 387 -13.32 16.04 -7.22
N VAL A 388 -14.15 17.08 -7.01
CA VAL A 388 -15.55 17.06 -7.45
C VAL A 388 -15.63 16.98 -8.97
N GLU A 389 -14.86 17.79 -9.71
CA GLU A 389 -14.77 17.74 -11.19
C GLU A 389 -14.32 16.35 -11.70
N ILE A 390 -13.29 15.77 -11.09
CA ILE A 390 -12.80 14.42 -11.41
C ILE A 390 -13.88 13.36 -11.11
N LEU A 391 -14.56 13.44 -9.97
CA LEU A 391 -15.56 12.44 -9.59
C LEU A 391 -16.82 12.52 -10.46
N ASP A 392 -17.26 13.72 -10.82
CA ASP A 392 -18.37 13.93 -11.75
C ASP A 392 -18.08 13.25 -13.10
N GLY A 393 -16.96 13.61 -13.74
CA GLY A 393 -16.54 13.05 -15.02
C GLY A 393 -16.22 11.55 -15.05
N PHE A 394 -15.92 10.92 -13.90
CA PHE A 394 -15.69 9.48 -13.78
C PHE A 394 -16.87 8.65 -13.24
N LEU A 395 -17.81 9.25 -12.51
CA LEU A 395 -18.83 8.50 -11.74
C LEU A 395 -20.29 8.84 -12.06
N ASN A 396 -20.57 9.90 -12.82
CA ASN A 396 -21.93 10.27 -13.24
C ASN A 396 -22.26 9.85 -14.69
N LYS A 397 -21.29 9.38 -15.47
CA LYS A 397 -21.48 8.83 -16.82
C LYS A 397 -22.44 7.63 -16.82
N GLU A 398 -23.47 7.66 -17.67
CA GLU A 398 -24.46 6.56 -17.84
C GLU A 398 -23.82 5.21 -18.19
N SER A 399 -22.63 5.22 -18.81
CA SER A 399 -21.89 4.05 -19.25
C SER A 399 -20.98 3.46 -18.15
N THR A 400 -20.93 4.04 -16.95
CA THR A 400 -20.07 3.55 -15.86
C THR A 400 -20.53 2.18 -15.36
N LYS A 401 -19.58 1.24 -15.27
CA LYS A 401 -19.83 -0.04 -14.60
C LYS A 401 -20.20 0.24 -13.14
N PHE A 402 -21.37 -0.25 -12.71
CA PHE A 402 -22.02 0.08 -11.42
C PHE A 402 -21.17 -0.10 -10.13
N HIS A 403 -19.98 -0.71 -10.22
CA HIS A 403 -19.08 -1.01 -9.11
C HIS A 403 -17.64 -0.48 -9.31
N LEU A 404 -17.45 0.58 -10.09
CA LEU A 404 -16.16 1.26 -10.23
C LEU A 404 -15.86 2.11 -8.98
N ASN A 405 -14.72 1.87 -8.33
CA ASN A 405 -14.24 2.64 -7.19
C ASN A 405 -13.07 3.57 -7.58
N VAL A 406 -12.85 4.65 -6.83
CA VAL A 406 -11.79 5.64 -7.08
C VAL A 406 -10.95 5.85 -5.82
N VAL A 407 -9.65 5.56 -5.90
CA VAL A 407 -8.69 5.72 -4.81
C VAL A 407 -7.78 6.90 -5.12
N PHE A 408 -7.77 7.89 -4.24
CA PHE A 408 -6.87 9.05 -4.32
C PHE A 408 -5.66 8.84 -3.42
N LEU A 409 -4.46 9.11 -3.96
CA LEU A 409 -3.19 8.97 -3.27
C LEU A 409 -2.37 10.27 -3.34
N ASP A 410 -2.29 10.96 -2.21
CA ASP A 410 -1.50 12.19 -2.02
C ASP A 410 -0.35 11.91 -1.04
N ILE A 411 0.76 12.64 -1.15
CA ILE A 411 1.81 12.65 -0.12
C ILE A 411 1.36 13.44 1.12
N ASN A 412 0.49 14.42 0.94
CA ASN A 412 -0.11 15.26 1.98
C ASN A 412 -1.25 14.54 2.70
N ARG A 413 -1.69 15.10 3.83
CA ARG A 413 -2.89 14.63 4.52
C ARG A 413 -4.13 15.16 3.78
N PRO A 414 -5.14 14.32 3.50
CA PRO A 414 -6.38 14.79 2.90
C PRO A 414 -7.10 15.77 3.83
N THR A 415 -7.46 16.94 3.29
CA THR A 415 -8.16 18.02 3.99
C THR A 415 -9.48 17.53 4.58
N GLU A 416 -9.91 18.11 5.71
CA GLU A 416 -11.19 17.75 6.36
C GLU A 416 -12.39 17.85 5.41
N GLN A 417 -12.41 18.77 4.44
CA GLN A 417 -13.44 18.85 3.39
C GLN A 417 -13.51 17.55 2.53
N LEU A 418 -12.36 16.99 2.12
CA LEU A 418 -12.31 15.72 1.40
C LEU A 418 -12.76 14.56 2.30
N LYS A 419 -12.38 14.57 3.59
CA LYS A 419 -12.81 13.57 4.58
C LYS A 419 -14.28 13.69 5.00
N MET A 420 -14.90 14.86 4.89
CA MET A 420 -16.34 15.04 5.02
C MET A 420 -17.06 14.52 3.78
N MET A 421 -16.54 14.78 2.58
CA MET A 421 -17.08 14.23 1.34
C MET A 421 -17.00 12.69 1.29
N GLU A 422 -15.89 12.08 1.73
CA GLU A 422 -15.74 10.61 1.88
C GLU A 422 -16.81 9.99 2.80
N ARG A 423 -17.32 10.74 3.78
CA ARG A 423 -18.34 10.24 4.73
C ARG A 423 -19.77 10.57 4.35
N ASN A 424 -20.00 11.73 3.72
CA ASN A 424 -21.32 12.33 3.58
C ASN A 424 -21.81 12.44 2.13
N SER A 425 -20.95 12.21 1.13
CA SER A 425 -21.34 12.22 -0.29
C SER A 425 -22.02 10.91 -0.70
N ILE A 426 -22.89 10.99 -1.70
CA ILE A 426 -23.45 9.86 -2.45
C ILE A 426 -22.32 8.90 -2.90
N TRP A 427 -21.16 9.47 -3.27
CA TRP A 427 -19.99 8.72 -3.73
C TRP A 427 -19.10 8.17 -2.60
N GLY A 428 -19.38 8.47 -1.32
CA GLY A 428 -18.48 8.15 -0.20
C GLY A 428 -18.16 6.66 -0.04
N HIS A 429 -19.06 5.78 -0.46
CA HIS A 429 -18.83 4.32 -0.47
C HIS A 429 -17.95 3.83 -1.64
N ARG A 430 -17.74 4.67 -2.68
CA ARG A 430 -16.91 4.37 -3.87
C ARG A 430 -15.54 5.06 -3.84
N VAL A 431 -15.33 6.01 -2.92
CA VAL A 431 -14.16 6.91 -2.91
C VAL A 431 -13.32 6.72 -1.66
N GLN A 432 -11.99 6.62 -1.80
CA GLN A 432 -11.07 6.46 -0.67
C GLN A 432 -9.86 7.39 -0.78
N PHE A 433 -9.62 8.24 0.24
CA PHE A 433 -8.45 9.11 0.31
C PHE A 433 -7.35 8.53 1.19
N LEU A 434 -6.19 8.25 0.59
CA LEU A 434 -5.01 7.67 1.25
C LEU A 434 -3.82 8.65 1.20
N GLN A 435 -3.13 8.79 2.34
CA GLN A 435 -1.86 9.51 2.42
C GLN A 435 -0.70 8.53 2.19
N GLY A 436 0.20 8.78 1.26
CA GLY A 436 1.48 8.09 1.11
C GLY A 436 2.26 8.51 -0.14
N SER A 437 3.58 8.33 -0.12
CA SER A 437 4.41 8.53 -1.31
C SER A 437 4.46 7.27 -2.16
N VAL A 438 4.22 7.42 -3.46
CA VAL A 438 4.44 6.41 -4.52
C VAL A 438 5.88 5.90 -4.59
N LEU A 439 6.84 6.58 -3.96
CA LEU A 439 8.24 6.16 -3.88
C LEU A 439 8.52 5.16 -2.73
N ASP A 440 7.56 4.92 -1.83
CA ASP A 440 7.64 3.87 -0.80
C ASP A 440 6.84 2.64 -1.24
N GLU A 441 7.54 1.52 -1.42
CA GLU A 441 6.95 0.21 -1.75
C GLU A 441 5.82 -0.18 -0.79
N LYS A 442 5.90 0.19 0.50
CA LYS A 442 4.83 -0.08 1.48
C LYS A 442 3.55 0.67 1.16
N THR A 443 3.64 1.85 0.55
CA THR A 443 2.46 2.58 0.07
C THR A 443 1.89 1.92 -1.18
N LEU A 444 2.72 1.51 -2.13
CA LEU A 444 2.24 0.80 -3.33
C LEU A 444 1.53 -0.53 -2.99
N LEU A 445 2.08 -1.29 -2.04
CA LEU A 445 1.46 -2.49 -1.49
C LEU A 445 0.13 -2.20 -0.77
N ARG A 446 0.11 -1.15 0.07
CA ARG A 446 -1.08 -0.73 0.84
C ARG A 446 -2.23 -0.20 -0.03
N VAL A 447 -1.88 0.39 -1.17
CA VAL A 447 -2.80 0.86 -2.21
C VAL A 447 -3.16 -0.28 -3.17
N ASN A 448 -2.46 -1.42 -3.10
CA ASN A 448 -2.59 -2.57 -3.99
C ASN A 448 -2.48 -2.20 -5.48
N ALA A 449 -1.53 -1.33 -5.83
CA ALA A 449 -1.46 -0.69 -7.15
C ALA A 449 -1.36 -1.66 -8.34
N ARG A 450 -0.89 -2.91 -8.12
CA ARG A 450 -0.86 -3.98 -9.13
C ARG A 450 -2.24 -4.50 -9.57
N HIS A 451 -3.29 -4.23 -8.79
CA HIS A 451 -4.67 -4.65 -9.06
C HIS A 451 -5.60 -3.46 -9.37
N ALA A 452 -5.04 -2.27 -9.63
CA ALA A 452 -5.80 -1.15 -10.18
C ALA A 452 -6.17 -1.42 -11.65
N ALA A 453 -7.35 -1.00 -12.08
CA ALA A 453 -7.79 -1.13 -13.48
C ALA A 453 -7.14 -0.09 -14.41
N ALA A 454 -6.80 1.07 -13.85
CA ALA A 454 -6.00 2.12 -14.49
C ALA A 454 -5.37 3.00 -13.40
N ILE A 455 -4.26 3.67 -13.73
CA ILE A 455 -3.57 4.60 -12.84
C ILE A 455 -3.42 5.96 -13.54
N PHE A 456 -3.72 7.06 -12.86
CA PHE A 456 -3.57 8.42 -13.36
C PHE A 456 -2.56 9.21 -12.51
N THR A 457 -1.57 9.85 -13.14
CA THR A 457 -0.53 10.66 -12.45
C THR A 457 -0.63 12.13 -12.82
N LEU A 458 -1.06 12.97 -11.87
CA LEU A 458 -1.37 14.39 -12.09
C LEU A 458 -0.30 15.33 -11.48
N SER A 459 0.26 16.22 -12.29
CA SER A 459 1.02 17.39 -11.81
C SER A 459 0.11 18.47 -11.24
N ASP A 460 0.50 19.09 -10.12
CA ASP A 460 -0.24 20.22 -9.51
C ASP A 460 -0.10 21.50 -10.34
N GLN A 461 -1.20 21.99 -10.89
CA GLN A 461 -1.24 23.20 -11.72
C GLN A 461 -0.81 24.48 -10.96
N ASN A 462 -0.90 24.48 -9.63
CA ASN A 462 -0.56 25.62 -8.77
C ASN A 462 0.87 25.52 -8.19
N ALA A 463 1.65 24.51 -8.59
CA ALA A 463 3.04 24.35 -8.13
C ALA A 463 3.90 25.57 -8.51
N SER A 464 4.64 26.11 -7.53
CA SER A 464 5.47 27.30 -7.68
C SER A 464 6.52 27.19 -8.79
N ASN A 465 7.06 25.99 -9.02
CA ASN A 465 8.00 25.68 -10.10
C ASN A 465 7.48 24.49 -10.94
N PRO A 466 6.69 24.74 -12.01
CA PRO A 466 6.06 23.70 -12.82
C PRO A 466 7.00 22.62 -13.37
N SER A 467 8.23 22.96 -13.76
CA SER A 467 9.23 21.97 -14.21
C SER A 467 9.51 20.95 -13.12
N THR A 468 9.78 21.41 -11.89
CA THR A 468 10.09 20.53 -10.76
C THR A 468 8.92 19.65 -10.33
N GLU A 469 7.67 20.03 -10.66
CA GLU A 469 6.50 19.21 -10.40
C GLU A 469 6.29 18.15 -11.49
N ASP A 470 6.51 18.48 -12.77
CA ASP A 470 6.55 17.48 -13.85
C ASP A 470 7.74 16.51 -13.72
N GLU A 471 8.88 16.96 -13.19
CA GLU A 471 10.02 16.12 -12.82
C GLU A 471 9.62 15.12 -11.71
N ARG A 472 8.95 15.59 -10.65
CA ARG A 472 8.37 14.70 -9.62
C ARG A 472 7.35 13.73 -10.22
N ASN A 473 6.46 14.20 -11.10
CA ASN A 473 5.44 13.37 -11.74
C ASN A 473 6.06 12.27 -12.60
N THR A 474 7.18 12.57 -13.27
CA THR A 474 7.99 11.59 -14.01
C THR A 474 8.55 10.51 -13.10
N VAL A 475 9.08 10.86 -11.91
CA VAL A 475 9.57 9.87 -10.94
C VAL A 475 8.43 9.07 -10.29
N ARG A 476 7.25 9.67 -10.07
CA ARG A 476 6.02 8.94 -9.66
C ARG A 476 5.66 7.87 -10.69
N LEU A 477 5.57 8.26 -11.97
CA LEU A 477 5.26 7.37 -13.10
C LEU A 477 6.24 6.19 -13.18
N TRP A 478 7.54 6.45 -13.13
CA TRP A 478 8.56 5.39 -13.16
C TRP A 478 8.45 4.42 -11.97
N SER A 479 8.17 4.92 -10.76
CA SER A 479 7.98 4.07 -9.56
C SER A 479 6.73 3.18 -9.68
N LEU A 480 5.62 3.74 -10.17
CA LEU A 480 4.39 2.98 -10.45
C LEU A 480 4.63 1.90 -11.49
N TYR A 481 5.24 2.26 -12.63
CA TYR A 481 5.54 1.32 -13.70
C TYR A 481 6.39 0.16 -13.18
N CYS A 482 7.55 0.43 -12.56
CA CYS A 482 8.44 -0.59 -12.01
C CYS A 482 7.75 -1.56 -11.02
N HIS A 483 6.70 -1.12 -10.32
CA HIS A 483 5.92 -1.98 -9.43
C HIS A 483 4.78 -2.74 -10.14
N THR A 484 4.27 -2.22 -11.25
CA THR A 484 3.07 -2.72 -11.96
C THR A 484 3.34 -3.44 -13.28
N VAL A 485 4.55 -3.39 -13.87
CA VAL A 485 4.93 -4.13 -15.10
C VAL A 485 4.47 -5.60 -15.08
N SER A 486 4.59 -6.24 -13.91
CA SER A 486 4.20 -7.65 -13.72
C SER A 486 2.71 -7.96 -13.90
N HIS A 487 1.84 -6.95 -13.97
CA HIS A 487 0.38 -7.05 -14.07
C HIS A 487 -0.19 -6.20 -15.23
N ASP A 488 0.66 -5.58 -16.06
CA ASP A 488 0.31 -4.77 -17.24
C ASP A 488 -0.77 -3.69 -17.00
N VAL A 489 -0.68 -2.99 -15.86
CA VAL A 489 -1.65 -1.95 -15.48
C VAL A 489 -1.42 -0.68 -16.33
N PRO A 490 -2.42 -0.17 -17.08
CA PRO A 490 -2.24 1.02 -17.90
C PRO A 490 -2.13 2.29 -17.04
N ILE A 491 -1.06 3.05 -17.26
CA ILE A 491 -0.80 4.33 -16.58
C ILE A 491 -0.99 5.49 -17.57
N TYR A 492 -1.74 6.50 -17.15
CA TYR A 492 -2.04 7.74 -17.88
C TYR A 492 -1.41 8.90 -17.12
N THR A 493 -0.76 9.85 -17.80
CA THR A 493 -0.05 10.95 -17.12
C THR A 493 -0.48 12.33 -17.64
N TYR A 494 -0.58 13.29 -16.72
CA TYR A 494 -1.03 14.66 -16.96
C TYR A 494 0.06 15.62 -16.47
N ASN A 495 0.74 16.25 -17.43
CA ASN A 495 1.90 17.12 -17.22
C ASN A 495 1.60 18.57 -17.62
N LEU A 496 2.29 19.51 -17.00
CA LEU A 496 2.13 20.93 -17.28
C LEU A 496 2.87 21.32 -18.57
N SER A 497 4.08 20.77 -18.79
CA SER A 497 4.99 21.13 -19.88
C SER A 497 5.27 19.96 -20.83
N PRO A 498 5.32 20.18 -22.16
CA PRO A 498 5.72 19.14 -23.12
C PRO A 498 7.22 18.79 -23.05
N SER A 499 8.04 19.67 -22.48
CA SER A 499 9.49 19.48 -22.33
C SER A 499 9.89 18.23 -21.51
N THR A 500 9.01 17.76 -20.63
CA THR A 500 9.21 16.58 -19.77
C THR A 500 8.57 15.30 -20.32
N ALA A 501 7.65 15.41 -21.30
CA ALA A 501 6.94 14.27 -21.89
C ALA A 501 7.87 13.21 -22.51
N ILE A 502 9.05 13.63 -23.00
CA ILE A 502 10.08 12.75 -23.56
C ILE A 502 10.49 11.63 -22.58
N TYR A 503 10.51 11.93 -21.28
CA TYR A 503 10.88 11.00 -20.21
C TYR A 503 9.71 10.12 -19.73
N GLN A 504 8.49 10.42 -20.20
CA GLN A 504 7.24 9.80 -19.75
C GLN A 504 6.62 8.82 -20.75
N LYS A 505 7.32 8.48 -21.85
CA LYS A 505 6.91 7.49 -22.88
C LYS A 505 6.64 6.05 -22.39
N VAL A 506 6.64 5.86 -21.08
CA VAL A 506 6.31 4.63 -20.36
C VAL A 506 4.83 4.65 -19.92
N ALA A 507 4.21 5.83 -19.84
CA ALA A 507 2.76 5.97 -19.76
C ALA A 507 2.13 5.60 -21.12
N LYS A 508 0.91 5.07 -21.07
CA LYS A 508 0.11 4.72 -22.25
C LYS A 508 -0.33 5.97 -23.02
N GLU A 509 -0.66 7.05 -22.31
CA GLU A 509 -0.98 8.36 -22.88
C GLU A 509 -0.37 9.47 -22.01
N ILE A 510 0.03 10.57 -22.66
CA ILE A 510 0.65 11.74 -22.04
C ILE A 510 -0.14 12.99 -22.44
N ILE A 511 -0.79 13.64 -21.47
CA ILE A 511 -1.58 14.85 -21.69
C ILE A 511 -0.77 16.06 -21.20
N CYS A 512 -0.41 16.98 -22.11
CA CYS A 512 0.37 18.18 -21.79
C CYS A 512 -0.48 19.46 -21.84
N VAL A 513 -0.77 20.04 -20.67
CA VAL A 513 -1.73 21.16 -20.51
C VAL A 513 -1.37 22.39 -21.34
N ARG A 514 -0.10 22.81 -21.33
CA ARG A 514 0.35 23.99 -22.09
C ARG A 514 0.23 23.78 -23.59
N GLU A 515 0.54 22.59 -24.08
CA GLU A 515 0.48 22.24 -25.49
C GLU A 515 -0.98 22.21 -25.97
N PHE A 516 -1.86 21.52 -25.25
CA PHE A 516 -3.30 21.49 -25.55
C PHE A 516 -3.92 22.90 -25.53
N LYS A 517 -3.60 23.72 -24.51
CA LYS A 517 -4.05 25.12 -24.42
C LYS A 517 -3.53 25.98 -25.58
N GLN A 518 -2.26 25.83 -25.97
CA GLN A 518 -1.69 26.54 -27.12
C GLN A 518 -2.32 26.09 -28.45
N TYR A 519 -2.61 24.80 -28.60
CA TYR A 519 -3.27 24.24 -29.77
C TYR A 519 -4.71 24.77 -29.92
N LEU A 520 -5.52 24.77 -28.86
CA LEU A 520 -6.87 25.35 -28.87
C LEU A 520 -6.86 26.86 -29.21
N LEU A 521 -5.88 27.62 -28.70
CA LEU A 521 -5.72 29.04 -29.04
C LEU A 521 -5.31 29.24 -30.51
N ALA A 522 -4.39 28.43 -31.04
CA ALA A 522 -4.00 28.47 -32.46
C ALA A 522 -5.17 28.07 -33.38
N MET A 523 -5.98 27.08 -32.98
CA MET A 523 -7.18 26.69 -33.72
C MET A 523 -8.25 27.79 -33.71
N ASN A 524 -8.42 28.52 -32.60
CA ASN A 524 -9.28 29.71 -32.56
C ASN A 524 -8.86 30.82 -33.55
N CYS A 525 -7.56 30.98 -33.82
CA CYS A 525 -7.07 31.91 -34.84
C CYS A 525 -7.43 31.45 -36.28
N ARG A 526 -7.63 30.15 -36.51
CA ARG A 526 -8.05 29.58 -37.80
C ARG A 526 -9.57 29.51 -37.95
N CYS A 527 -10.29 29.18 -36.88
CA CYS A 527 -11.74 29.01 -36.85
C CYS A 527 -12.28 29.53 -35.51
N ARG A 528 -13.04 30.63 -35.55
CA ARG A 528 -13.58 31.27 -34.34
C ARG A 528 -14.53 30.32 -33.61
N GLY A 529 -14.33 30.12 -32.31
CA GLY A 529 -15.16 29.23 -31.48
C GLY A 529 -14.72 27.76 -31.48
N ALA A 530 -13.68 27.38 -32.22
CA ALA A 530 -13.17 26.01 -32.26
C ALA A 530 -12.78 25.48 -30.86
N SER A 531 -12.25 26.33 -29.97
CA SER A 531 -11.98 25.92 -28.59
C SER A 531 -13.25 25.59 -27.81
N THR A 532 -14.34 26.33 -28.03
CA THR A 532 -15.60 26.12 -27.32
C THR A 532 -16.24 24.80 -27.78
N LEU A 533 -16.30 24.58 -29.09
CA LEU A 533 -16.75 23.32 -29.68
C LEU A 533 -15.97 22.12 -29.12
N LEU A 534 -14.63 22.17 -29.19
CA LEU A 534 -13.76 21.09 -28.70
C LEU A 534 -13.78 20.94 -27.17
N THR A 535 -14.12 21.98 -26.40
CA THR A 535 -14.25 21.89 -24.95
C THR A 535 -15.59 21.26 -24.57
N ASN A 536 -16.69 21.66 -25.22
CA ASN A 536 -18.02 21.07 -25.02
C ASN A 536 -18.01 19.57 -25.33
N LEU A 537 -17.49 19.17 -26.49
CA LEU A 537 -17.35 17.76 -26.93
C LEU A 537 -16.52 16.85 -25.99
N LEU A 538 -15.85 17.42 -24.98
CA LEU A 538 -15.05 16.72 -23.97
C LEU A 538 -15.65 16.79 -22.55
N HIS A 539 -16.68 17.62 -22.31
CA HIS A 539 -17.33 17.77 -21.01
C HIS A 539 -18.77 17.28 -21.10
N GLN A 540 -19.09 16.24 -20.33
CA GLN A 540 -20.48 15.80 -20.19
C GLN A 540 -21.34 16.92 -19.61
N ARG A 541 -22.53 17.11 -20.20
CA ARG A 541 -23.55 18.05 -19.75
C ARG A 541 -24.91 17.35 -19.74
N GLN A 542 -25.88 18.01 -19.11
CA GLN A 542 -27.29 17.66 -19.18
C GLN A 542 -28.06 18.94 -19.52
N PRO A 543 -29.05 18.89 -20.43
CA PRO A 543 -29.73 20.09 -20.90
C PRO A 543 -30.55 20.73 -19.77
N LEU A 544 -30.60 22.06 -19.73
CA LEU A 544 -31.50 22.77 -18.83
C LEU A 544 -32.96 22.72 -19.34
N ASN A 545 -33.92 22.84 -18.42
CA ASN A 545 -35.35 22.87 -18.75
C ASN A 545 -35.90 24.28 -19.03
N ASN A 546 -35.20 25.32 -18.54
CA ASN A 546 -35.63 26.72 -18.62
C ASN A 546 -34.50 27.56 -19.21
N TYR A 547 -34.84 28.44 -20.16
CA TYR A 547 -33.92 29.37 -20.82
C TYR A 547 -34.57 30.75 -20.93
N ASP A 548 -33.77 31.81 -20.87
CA ASP A 548 -34.25 33.20 -21.02
C ASP A 548 -34.33 33.61 -22.49
N GLU A 549 -33.43 33.11 -23.34
CA GLU A 549 -33.31 33.48 -24.75
C GLU A 549 -33.14 32.23 -25.65
N GLY A 550 -33.79 32.23 -26.83
CA GLY A 550 -33.86 31.04 -27.70
C GLY A 550 -32.52 30.52 -28.24
N TRP A 551 -31.49 31.36 -28.32
CA TRP A 551 -30.14 30.91 -28.70
C TRP A 551 -29.46 30.09 -27.57
N GLN A 552 -29.86 30.29 -26.31
CA GLN A 552 -29.31 29.55 -25.18
C GLN A 552 -29.71 28.08 -25.27
N ALA A 553 -30.98 27.81 -25.59
CA ALA A 553 -31.48 26.46 -25.82
C ALA A 553 -30.71 25.76 -26.96
N GLN A 554 -30.56 26.43 -28.12
CA GLN A 554 -29.80 25.91 -29.28
C GLN A 554 -28.30 25.70 -28.97
N PHE A 555 -27.72 26.51 -28.07
CA PHE A 555 -26.34 26.33 -27.64
C PHE A 555 -26.19 25.17 -26.65
N ASP A 556 -27.13 24.99 -25.71
CA ASP A 556 -27.03 23.98 -24.67
C ASP A 556 -27.26 22.57 -25.24
N ASP A 557 -28.24 22.42 -26.12
CA ASP A 557 -28.51 21.31 -27.05
C ASP A 557 -27.23 20.87 -27.80
N GLY A 558 -26.63 21.78 -28.56
CA GLY A 558 -25.32 21.56 -29.20
C GLY A 558 -24.13 21.40 -28.24
N SER A 559 -24.30 21.64 -26.93
CA SER A 559 -23.26 21.43 -25.90
C SER A 559 -23.41 20.12 -25.13
N CYS A 560 -24.55 19.42 -25.26
CA CYS A 560 -24.76 18.08 -24.68
C CYS A 560 -24.16 16.96 -25.54
N ASN A 561 -23.76 17.27 -26.77
CA ASN A 561 -23.08 16.35 -27.68
C ASN A 561 -21.67 15.98 -27.18
N GLU A 562 -21.37 14.68 -27.13
CA GLU A 562 -20.08 14.08 -26.74
C GLU A 562 -19.43 13.32 -27.91
N ILE A 563 -18.12 13.07 -27.84
CA ILE A 563 -17.41 12.18 -28.79
C ILE A 563 -17.48 10.72 -28.31
N TYR A 564 -18.05 9.86 -29.14
CA TYR A 564 -18.15 8.41 -28.90
C TYR A 564 -17.33 7.60 -29.91
N THR A 565 -17.00 6.37 -29.50
CA THR A 565 -16.39 5.34 -30.37
C THR A 565 -17.20 4.06 -30.25
N GLY A 566 -17.40 3.39 -31.38
CA GLY A 566 -18.12 2.12 -31.48
C GLY A 566 -17.63 1.33 -32.69
N LYS A 567 -18.13 0.11 -32.88
CA LYS A 567 -17.89 -0.62 -34.13
C LYS A 567 -18.66 0.05 -35.27
N ALA A 568 -18.25 -0.23 -36.51
CA ALA A 568 -19.07 0.09 -37.68
C ALA A 568 -20.36 -0.77 -37.66
N PRO A 569 -21.57 -0.17 -37.74
CA PRO A 569 -22.84 -0.86 -37.97
C PRO A 569 -22.82 -1.72 -39.23
N TYR A 570 -23.63 -2.79 -39.25
CA TYR A 570 -23.62 -3.73 -40.37
C TYR A 570 -24.15 -3.06 -41.65
N CYS A 571 -25.12 -2.15 -41.52
CA CYS A 571 -25.66 -1.36 -42.61
C CYS A 571 -24.65 -0.47 -43.37
N ILE A 572 -23.47 -0.16 -42.81
CA ILE A 572 -22.44 0.67 -43.46
C ILE A 572 -21.19 -0.09 -43.92
N HIS A 573 -21.13 -1.42 -43.76
CA HIS A 573 -19.98 -2.21 -44.18
C HIS A 573 -19.81 -2.21 -45.70
N GLY A 574 -18.59 -1.93 -46.17
CA GLY A 574 -18.27 -1.81 -47.60
C GLY A 574 -18.75 -0.51 -48.27
N VAL A 575 -19.45 0.38 -47.54
CA VAL A 575 -19.93 1.68 -48.03
C VAL A 575 -18.81 2.71 -47.98
N SER A 576 -18.82 3.70 -48.89
CA SER A 576 -17.85 4.80 -48.85
C SER A 576 -18.10 5.74 -47.66
N PHE A 577 -17.04 6.28 -47.07
CA PHE A 577 -17.15 7.12 -45.86
C PHE A 577 -18.18 8.26 -45.98
N GLY A 578 -18.18 9.00 -47.10
CA GLY A 578 -19.13 10.09 -47.32
C GLY A 578 -20.59 9.65 -47.45
N GLN A 579 -20.85 8.45 -47.99
CA GLN A 579 -22.21 7.89 -48.06
C GLN A 579 -22.67 7.37 -46.69
N ALA A 580 -21.79 6.70 -45.94
CA ALA A 580 -22.08 6.24 -44.59
C ALA A 580 -22.35 7.42 -43.64
N SER A 581 -21.56 8.49 -43.74
CA SER A 581 -21.75 9.72 -42.96
C SER A 581 -23.05 10.44 -43.28
N LEU A 582 -23.53 10.40 -44.54
CA LEU A 582 -24.83 10.94 -44.91
C LEU A 582 -25.96 10.09 -44.34
N TYR A 583 -25.91 8.76 -44.56
CA TYR A 583 -26.95 7.82 -44.12
C TYR A 583 -27.17 7.84 -42.60
N LEU A 584 -26.09 7.83 -41.81
CA LEU A 584 -26.16 7.90 -40.35
C LEU A 584 -26.73 9.24 -39.84
N PHE A 585 -26.45 10.33 -40.56
CA PHE A 585 -27.00 11.64 -40.23
C PHE A 585 -28.48 11.75 -40.62
N GLU A 586 -28.90 11.22 -41.76
CA GLU A 586 -30.30 11.24 -42.20
C GLU A 586 -31.20 10.35 -41.32
N GLU A 587 -30.83 9.09 -41.10
CA GLU A 587 -31.67 8.12 -40.37
C GLU A 587 -31.55 8.23 -38.83
N ALA A 588 -30.36 8.55 -38.31
CA ALA A 588 -30.08 8.49 -36.86
C ALA A 588 -29.61 9.82 -36.25
N GLN A 589 -29.47 10.90 -37.04
CA GLN A 589 -28.93 12.20 -36.62
C GLN A 589 -27.49 12.19 -36.05
N VAL A 590 -26.78 11.05 -36.12
CA VAL A 590 -25.43 10.89 -35.58
C VAL A 590 -24.36 11.33 -36.60
N VAL A 591 -23.42 12.16 -36.17
CA VAL A 591 -22.36 12.68 -37.05
C VAL A 591 -21.12 11.78 -37.00
N LEU A 592 -20.97 10.90 -37.99
CA LEU A 592 -19.73 10.16 -38.24
C LEU A 592 -18.65 11.09 -38.79
N PHE A 593 -17.54 11.30 -38.06
CA PHE A 593 -16.48 12.24 -38.49
C PHE A 593 -15.09 11.60 -38.66
N ALA A 594 -14.86 10.40 -38.14
CA ALA A 594 -13.60 9.68 -38.30
C ALA A 594 -13.76 8.15 -38.24
N VAL A 595 -12.74 7.44 -38.71
CA VAL A 595 -12.64 5.97 -38.64
C VAL A 595 -11.27 5.58 -38.10
N LYS A 596 -11.25 4.79 -37.04
CA LYS A 596 -10.04 4.16 -36.49
C LYS A 596 -9.89 2.78 -37.12
N THR A 597 -8.80 2.60 -37.88
CA THR A 597 -8.55 1.37 -38.64
C THR A 597 -7.16 0.81 -38.34
N PHE A 598 -7.00 -0.52 -38.43
CA PHE A 598 -5.71 -1.17 -38.28
C PHE A 598 -4.89 -1.05 -39.57
N MET A 599 -3.75 -0.37 -39.52
CA MET A 599 -2.89 -0.17 -40.67
C MET A 599 -1.78 -1.22 -40.72
N GLN A 600 -1.97 -2.25 -41.54
CA GLN A 600 -1.03 -3.39 -41.70
C GLN A 600 0.42 -2.98 -42.01
N SER A 601 0.66 -1.83 -42.64
CA SER A 601 2.01 -1.33 -42.93
C SER A 601 2.75 -0.72 -41.73
N ARG A 602 2.09 -0.60 -40.57
CA ARG A 602 2.68 -0.11 -39.30
C ARG A 602 2.42 -1.03 -38.10
N GLU A 603 1.54 -2.01 -38.24
CA GLU A 603 1.03 -2.87 -37.15
C GLU A 603 0.34 -2.08 -36.00
N GLU A 604 -0.14 -0.87 -36.29
CA GLU A 604 -0.79 0.05 -35.35
C GLU A 604 -2.20 0.45 -35.83
N TYR A 605 -3.05 0.92 -34.90
CA TYR A 605 -4.34 1.53 -35.22
C TYR A 605 -4.17 3.04 -35.43
N GLU A 606 -4.56 3.55 -36.60
CA GLU A 606 -4.58 5.00 -36.88
C GLU A 606 -6.02 5.53 -36.96
N ILE A 607 -6.25 6.75 -36.46
CA ILE A 607 -7.53 7.46 -36.57
C ILE A 607 -7.49 8.34 -37.83
N LEU A 608 -8.29 7.97 -38.82
CA LEU A 608 -8.47 8.71 -40.06
C LEU A 608 -9.63 9.71 -39.89
N LEU A 609 -9.30 11.00 -39.74
CA LEU A 609 -10.30 12.09 -39.71
C LEU A 609 -10.80 12.35 -41.14
N ASN A 610 -12.12 12.28 -41.36
CA ASN A 610 -12.80 12.49 -42.65
C ASN A 610 -12.03 11.91 -43.87
N PRO A 611 -11.86 10.58 -43.95
CA PRO A 611 -11.14 9.95 -45.07
C PRO A 611 -11.92 10.15 -46.38
N SER A 612 -11.17 10.26 -47.49
CA SER A 612 -11.75 10.46 -48.82
C SER A 612 -12.73 9.35 -49.21
N ASN A 613 -13.70 9.65 -50.09
CA ASN A 613 -14.74 8.70 -50.58
C ASN A 613 -14.21 7.43 -51.29
N SER A 614 -12.89 7.31 -51.47
CA SER A 614 -12.24 6.05 -51.89
C SER A 614 -12.05 5.04 -50.75
N TYR A 615 -12.20 5.49 -49.50
CA TYR A 615 -12.17 4.64 -48.31
C TYR A 615 -13.52 3.96 -48.11
N LEU A 616 -13.51 2.63 -48.11
CA LEU A 616 -14.65 1.79 -47.78
C LEU A 616 -14.53 1.30 -46.33
N ILE A 617 -15.61 1.42 -45.55
CA ILE A 617 -15.63 1.05 -44.13
C ILE A 617 -15.56 -0.47 -43.98
N LYS A 618 -14.66 -0.97 -43.13
CA LYS A 618 -14.44 -2.41 -42.89
C LYS A 618 -15.20 -2.90 -41.67
N GLU A 619 -15.54 -4.19 -41.64
CA GLU A 619 -16.11 -4.87 -40.46
C GLU A 619 -15.23 -4.74 -39.19
N THR A 620 -13.91 -4.56 -39.38
CA THR A 620 -12.90 -4.42 -38.33
C THR A 620 -12.66 -2.99 -37.85
N ASP A 621 -13.31 -2.00 -38.46
CA ASP A 621 -13.08 -0.60 -38.15
C ASP A 621 -13.92 -0.13 -36.95
N GLU A 622 -13.31 0.72 -36.11
CA GLU A 622 -14.02 1.45 -35.07
C GLU A 622 -14.38 2.84 -35.60
N CYS A 623 -15.66 3.15 -35.68
CA CYS A 623 -16.17 4.45 -36.12
C CYS A 623 -16.20 5.44 -34.95
N VAL A 624 -15.95 6.72 -35.26
CA VAL A 624 -15.92 7.82 -34.28
C VAL A 624 -17.03 8.81 -34.60
N TYR A 625 -17.88 9.04 -33.60
CA TYR A 625 -19.16 9.72 -33.74
C TYR A 625 -19.23 10.96 -32.83
N ILE A 626 -20.04 11.94 -33.21
CA ILE A 626 -20.60 12.94 -32.30
C ILE A 626 -22.10 12.63 -32.17
N ALA A 627 -22.56 12.53 -30.93
CA ALA A 627 -23.93 12.17 -30.54
C ALA A 627 -24.21 12.68 -29.12
N GLU A 628 -25.47 12.77 -28.69
CA GLU A 628 -25.83 13.20 -27.33
C GLU A 628 -25.60 12.08 -26.32
N GLY A 629 -26.03 10.86 -26.66
CA GLY A 629 -26.12 9.76 -25.71
C GLY A 629 -25.28 8.53 -26.07
N PRO A 630 -24.78 7.78 -25.07
CA PRO A 630 -24.20 6.45 -25.30
C PRO A 630 -25.29 5.41 -25.60
N ARG A 631 -26.51 5.84 -25.92
CA ARG A 631 -27.69 5.00 -26.25
C ARG A 631 -27.90 4.97 -27.75
N GLU A 632 -27.91 6.13 -28.41
CA GLU A 632 -27.88 6.27 -29.88
C GLU A 632 -26.81 5.37 -30.51
N ILE A 633 -25.59 5.39 -29.97
CA ILE A 633 -24.46 4.58 -30.46
C ILE A 633 -24.68 3.06 -30.27
N ARG A 634 -25.53 2.64 -29.32
CA ARG A 634 -25.94 1.23 -29.14
C ARG A 634 -27.12 0.86 -30.05
N GLU A 635 -28.00 1.81 -30.34
CA GLU A 635 -29.09 1.63 -31.31
C GLU A 635 -28.51 1.52 -32.74
N LEU A 636 -27.39 2.19 -33.04
CA LEU A 636 -26.58 1.94 -34.24
C LEU A 636 -26.01 0.50 -34.32
N GLU A 637 -25.75 -0.19 -33.21
CA GLU A 637 -25.34 -1.62 -33.25
C GLU A 637 -26.50 -2.57 -33.59
N HIS A 638 -27.72 -2.05 -33.76
CA HIS A 638 -28.92 -2.79 -34.14
C HIS A 638 -29.42 -2.47 -35.58
N LEU A 639 -28.64 -1.71 -36.36
CA LEU A 639 -28.90 -1.33 -37.77
C LEU A 639 -27.94 -2.03 -38.78
#